data_AF-A0A1C4RDP5-F1
#
_entry.id   AF-A0A1C4RDP5-F1
#
_cell.length_a   1.000
_cell.length_b   1.000
_cell.length_c   1.000
_cell.angle_alpha   90.00
_cell.angle_beta   90.00
_cell.angle_gamma   90.00
#
_symmetry.space_group_name_H-M   'P 1'
#
loop_
_entity.id
_entity.type
_entity.pdbx_description
1 polymer ?
#
loop_
_entity_poly.entity_id
_entity_poly.type
_entity_poly.pdbx_seq_one_letter_code
_entity_poly.pdbx_strand_id
1 'polypeptide(L)'
;MGTTTPPRTLAEALRARGDESLAGLLRARPDLLNPVPNDITQLATRAGTRASVVRALEHLDRFALQTAEALAVAPDPAPYDTLLSLLTGDGLDDGEQRDDVGAAVTAALPGALATLREQALVWGEDERLRLVRTARELLAPSPQHPSPTGLGPTVAEATAGMSPGRLQEILAATGLPATHDPVSAVAALSALFTDRTRMAELLDTAPVEALSVLDRLVWGPPYGEVTPNPTPPVKWLRDRGLLLPVSTRTVVLPREAALHLRAGRAHRVPEPVPPVVATAAERDPQAVDRAAAGQAFTALSTVEELLKLWNGGGPAILRAGGLSVRELKRVAAALEVTEPIAAFWVELAYAAGLLATDGETDERYAPTPAYDEWLDLSAQDRWTHLATAWLPATRVPGLVGGQDAKGRALSALGPELDRSAAPDVRRRVLALFAELPPGTAPDPETLLQRLRWERPLRSSAPSAEGTDLRSRLALWTLNESELLGITGRGALSAQARALLNEGEEAAAALLAPLLPEPLDHVLLQADLTAVAPGPLERPLAETLSVLADVESKGGATVYRFTPGSVRRALDAGQAAADLHAFLAAHSRTPVPQPLSYLIDDVARRHGHLRIGAASAYVRCDDEAVLNEILADRRSTGLRLRRLAPTVLASQADPGALLEALREMGYAPAAESAEGDVLITRAGARRTPPRTPPTPVPERPPDPGRNPARRGGTSHPRGRHGRHGGPQGPGEHRLVVHHDLRLPPPHHLGGDPGHGPGGRDDRHRGLDRLRQRGGRGQPTRDRPGPRGGRLRHGVRPHSRRGPHLRPAPDHGGGGAGGGRGGVGATTPSAMLRACPQPAPPLSPCLQTRPGRRCRRCSRSPGWIWRSCTGRSIRRMWRRCCRRGRCRTPSTGRRRTWGSWRSGCTGWAGSGCRGFRIRGPFPRPTCGCTRSMSAGGAVSSSGPSTPRG
;
A
#
# COMPACT_ATOMS: atom_id res chain seq x y z
N MET A 1 14.58 2.77 -56.49
CA MET A 1 13.64 2.73 -55.34
C MET A 1 12.61 1.66 -55.64
N GLY A 2 12.49 0.63 -54.81
CA GLY A 2 11.44 -0.38 -54.98
C GLY A 2 10.12 0.14 -54.41
N THR A 3 9.02 -0.02 -55.13
CA THR A 3 7.68 0.33 -54.63
C THR A 3 7.24 -0.70 -53.60
N THR A 4 7.52 -0.44 -52.33
CA THR A 4 7.14 -1.32 -51.22
C THR A 4 5.61 -1.39 -51.13
N THR A 5 5.03 -2.55 -51.48
CA THR A 5 3.58 -2.78 -51.33
C THR A 5 3.17 -2.51 -49.88
N PRO A 6 2.17 -1.64 -49.61
CA PRO A 6 1.77 -1.33 -48.25
C PRO A 6 1.28 -2.60 -47.53
N PRO A 7 1.64 -2.78 -46.25
CA PRO A 7 1.40 -4.03 -45.55
C PRO A 7 -0.10 -4.36 -45.47
N ARG A 8 -0.45 -5.62 -45.74
CA ARG A 8 -1.82 -6.15 -45.72
C ARG A 8 -2.17 -6.84 -44.40
N THR A 9 -1.17 -7.11 -43.57
CA THR A 9 -1.32 -7.72 -42.24
C THR A 9 -0.39 -7.07 -41.21
N LEU A 10 -0.73 -7.19 -39.92
CA LEU A 10 0.16 -6.81 -38.82
C LEU A 10 1.51 -7.55 -38.89
N ALA A 11 1.52 -8.80 -39.35
CA ALA A 11 2.76 -9.57 -39.50
C ALA A 11 3.68 -8.99 -40.59
N GLU A 12 3.13 -8.53 -41.72
CA GLU A 12 3.91 -7.77 -42.71
C GLU A 12 4.40 -6.43 -42.15
N ALA A 13 3.53 -5.70 -41.45
CA ALA A 13 3.88 -4.41 -40.84
C ALA A 13 4.96 -4.52 -39.74
N LEU A 14 5.08 -5.68 -39.06
CA LEU A 14 6.18 -5.96 -38.15
C LEU A 14 7.45 -6.46 -38.87
N ARG A 15 7.34 -7.23 -39.96
CA ARG A 15 8.50 -7.64 -40.78
C ARG A 15 9.19 -6.46 -41.49
N ALA A 16 8.47 -5.36 -41.70
CA ALA A 16 9.01 -4.12 -42.26
C ALA A 16 9.74 -3.21 -41.24
N ARG A 17 9.79 -3.57 -39.95
CA ARG A 17 10.46 -2.78 -38.90
C ARG A 17 11.91 -3.20 -38.73
N GLY A 18 12.78 -2.21 -38.50
CA GLY A 18 14.15 -2.44 -38.05
C GLY A 18 14.23 -2.88 -36.58
N ASP A 19 15.35 -3.51 -36.23
CA ASP A 19 15.57 -4.17 -34.93
C ASP A 19 15.35 -3.26 -33.72
N GLU A 20 15.70 -1.97 -33.79
CA GLU A 20 15.48 -1.02 -32.69
C GLU A 20 13.98 -0.83 -32.38
N SER A 21 13.12 -0.81 -33.40
CA SER A 21 11.67 -0.67 -33.25
C SER A 21 11.03 -1.97 -32.75
N LEU A 22 11.55 -3.13 -33.18
CA LEU A 22 11.14 -4.42 -32.63
C LEU A 22 11.58 -4.57 -31.16
N ALA A 23 12.80 -4.13 -30.81
CA ALA A 23 13.24 -4.05 -29.42
C ALA A 23 12.42 -3.03 -28.61
N GLY A 24 11.99 -1.92 -29.20
CA GLY A 24 11.04 -0.98 -28.61
C GLY A 24 9.71 -1.64 -28.23
N LEU A 25 9.07 -2.31 -29.19
CA LEU A 25 7.86 -3.12 -28.98
C LEU A 25 8.06 -4.16 -27.85
N LEU A 26 9.19 -4.86 -27.85
CA LEU A 26 9.51 -5.88 -26.84
C LEU A 26 9.88 -5.31 -25.45
N ARG A 27 10.24 -4.03 -25.33
CA ARG A 27 10.39 -3.30 -24.05
C ARG A 27 9.07 -2.71 -23.53
N ALA A 28 8.18 -2.27 -24.43
CA ALA A 28 6.84 -1.84 -24.07
C ALA A 28 5.94 -3.03 -23.64
N ARG A 29 5.93 -4.09 -24.45
CA ARG A 29 5.14 -5.32 -24.27
C ARG A 29 5.98 -6.60 -24.03
N PRO A 30 6.84 -6.68 -23.00
CA PRO A 30 7.49 -7.92 -22.57
C PRO A 30 6.57 -9.11 -22.23
N ASP A 31 5.26 -8.93 -22.12
CA ASP A 31 4.30 -10.04 -22.08
C ASP A 31 4.30 -10.86 -23.39
N LEU A 32 4.82 -10.31 -24.49
CA LEU A 32 5.06 -11.03 -25.75
C LEU A 32 6.26 -12.00 -25.68
N LEU A 33 7.15 -11.84 -24.68
CA LEU A 33 8.38 -12.61 -24.49
C LEU A 33 8.20 -13.90 -23.66
N ASN A 34 7.02 -14.18 -23.12
CA ASN A 34 6.78 -15.38 -22.32
C ASN A 34 5.67 -16.29 -22.91
N PRO A 35 6.02 -17.47 -23.48
CA PRO A 35 7.38 -17.93 -23.83
C PRO A 35 8.00 -17.04 -24.94
N VAL A 36 9.26 -17.21 -25.31
CA VAL A 36 9.87 -16.43 -26.41
C VAL A 36 9.12 -16.69 -27.74
N PRO A 37 8.95 -15.70 -28.63
CA PRO A 37 8.38 -15.92 -29.96
C PRO A 37 9.42 -16.49 -30.93
N ASN A 38 9.06 -17.53 -31.68
CA ASN A 38 9.94 -18.17 -32.67
C ASN A 38 10.09 -17.34 -33.96
N ASP A 39 9.06 -16.56 -34.31
CA ASP A 39 9.03 -15.75 -35.53
C ASP A 39 8.08 -14.55 -35.41
N ILE A 40 8.17 -13.61 -36.36
CA ILE A 40 7.41 -12.34 -36.37
C ILE A 40 5.90 -12.56 -36.57
N THR A 41 5.48 -13.65 -37.20
CA THR A 41 4.06 -14.04 -37.37
C THR A 41 3.49 -14.53 -36.04
N GLN A 42 4.27 -15.30 -35.26
CA GLN A 42 3.90 -15.67 -33.89
C GLN A 42 3.86 -14.44 -32.96
N LEU A 43 4.82 -13.52 -33.09
CA LEU A 43 4.84 -12.24 -32.38
C LEU A 43 3.58 -11.40 -32.67
N ALA A 44 3.23 -11.21 -33.95
CA ALA A 44 2.02 -10.50 -34.39
C ALA A 44 0.74 -11.17 -33.85
N THR A 45 0.68 -12.50 -33.89
CA THR A 45 -0.46 -13.28 -33.38
C THR A 45 -0.65 -13.06 -31.88
N ARG A 46 0.44 -13.11 -31.09
CA ARG A 46 0.40 -12.83 -29.65
C ARG A 46 0.03 -11.38 -29.35
N ALA A 47 0.58 -10.42 -30.11
CA ALA A 47 0.25 -9.00 -29.99
C ALA A 47 -1.23 -8.67 -30.25
N GLY A 48 -1.92 -9.50 -31.05
CA GLY A 48 -3.37 -9.44 -31.23
C GLY A 48 -4.22 -10.12 -30.16
N THR A 49 -3.65 -10.89 -29.22
CA THR A 49 -4.45 -11.61 -28.21
C THR A 49 -5.11 -10.66 -27.21
N ARG A 50 -6.36 -10.95 -26.81
CA ARG A 50 -7.14 -10.10 -25.89
C ARG A 50 -6.40 -9.77 -24.58
N ALA A 51 -5.71 -10.74 -23.98
CA ALA A 51 -4.96 -10.52 -22.74
C ALA A 51 -3.76 -9.57 -22.92
N SER A 52 -3.05 -9.66 -24.05
CA SER A 52 -1.91 -8.79 -24.35
C SER A 52 -2.36 -7.41 -24.82
N VAL A 53 -3.48 -7.31 -25.56
CA VAL A 53 -4.09 -6.04 -25.97
C VAL A 53 -4.63 -5.26 -24.76
N VAL A 54 -5.32 -5.91 -23.82
CA VAL A 54 -5.78 -5.25 -22.58
C VAL A 54 -4.60 -4.69 -21.79
N ARG A 55 -3.52 -5.46 -21.61
CA ARG A 55 -2.28 -4.98 -20.97
C ARG A 55 -1.68 -3.76 -21.68
N ALA A 56 -1.67 -3.74 -23.01
CA ALA A 56 -1.17 -2.59 -23.78
C ALA A 56 -2.07 -1.34 -23.62
N LEU A 57 -3.40 -1.51 -23.69
CA LEU A 57 -4.37 -0.41 -23.46
C LEU A 57 -4.22 0.19 -22.04
N GLU A 58 -3.99 -0.64 -21.02
CA GLU A 58 -3.67 -0.18 -19.65
C GLU A 58 -2.35 0.61 -19.54
N HIS A 59 -1.47 0.54 -20.55
CA HIS A 59 -0.18 1.23 -20.63
C HIS A 59 -0.17 2.40 -21.63
N LEU A 60 -1.34 2.78 -22.15
CA LEU A 60 -1.52 4.07 -22.83
C LEU A 60 -1.69 5.19 -21.79
N ASP A 61 -1.29 6.39 -22.16
CA ASP A 61 -1.81 7.61 -21.55
C ASP A 61 -3.23 7.91 -22.06
N ARG A 62 -3.83 8.96 -21.51
CA ARG A 62 -5.18 9.41 -21.82
C ARG A 62 -5.40 9.76 -23.29
N PHE A 63 -4.45 10.44 -23.93
CA PHE A 63 -4.66 10.89 -25.30
C PHE A 63 -4.38 9.80 -26.33
N ALA A 64 -3.37 8.95 -26.09
CA ALA A 64 -3.17 7.75 -26.88
C ALA A 64 -4.37 6.78 -26.75
N LEU A 65 -5.00 6.70 -25.58
CA LEU A 65 -6.26 5.96 -25.41
C LEU A 65 -7.42 6.61 -26.16
N GLN A 66 -7.66 7.93 -26.00
CA GLN A 66 -8.71 8.65 -26.74
C GLN A 66 -8.53 8.54 -28.27
N THR A 67 -7.28 8.51 -28.74
CA THR A 67 -6.93 8.28 -30.15
C THR A 67 -7.29 6.85 -30.59
N ALA A 68 -7.04 5.83 -29.77
CA ALA A 68 -7.45 4.46 -30.04
C ALA A 68 -8.98 4.28 -29.99
N GLU A 69 -9.67 4.98 -29.08
CA GLU A 69 -11.13 5.00 -28.94
C GLU A 69 -11.79 5.69 -30.15
N ALA A 70 -11.23 6.81 -30.63
CA ALA A 70 -11.62 7.47 -31.87
C ALA A 70 -11.40 6.56 -33.10
N LEU A 71 -10.23 5.91 -33.22
CA LEU A 71 -9.97 4.91 -34.26
C LEU A 71 -10.95 3.73 -34.21
N ALA A 72 -11.40 3.32 -33.02
CA ALA A 72 -12.34 2.21 -32.86
C ALA A 72 -13.76 2.53 -33.38
N VAL A 73 -14.16 3.81 -33.36
CA VAL A 73 -15.45 4.28 -33.92
C VAL A 73 -15.35 4.77 -35.37
N ALA A 74 -14.16 5.13 -35.84
CA ALA A 74 -13.84 5.47 -37.23
C ALA A 74 -14.02 4.26 -38.20
N PRO A 75 -14.08 4.52 -39.52
CA PRO A 75 -14.01 3.47 -40.56
C PRO A 75 -12.80 2.53 -40.43
N ASP A 76 -12.80 1.41 -41.16
CA ASP A 76 -11.65 0.50 -41.25
C ASP A 76 -11.28 0.19 -42.73
N PRO A 77 -10.14 0.69 -43.25
CA PRO A 77 -9.16 1.54 -42.57
C PRO A 77 -9.65 2.99 -42.43
N ALA A 78 -9.03 3.74 -41.53
CA ALA A 78 -9.28 5.18 -41.35
C ALA A 78 -8.14 6.02 -41.95
N PRO A 79 -8.44 7.09 -42.71
CA PRO A 79 -7.48 8.15 -43.03
C PRO A 79 -7.14 8.99 -41.78
N TYR A 80 -5.92 9.55 -41.74
CA TYR A 80 -5.46 10.45 -40.69
C TYR A 80 -6.41 11.65 -40.47
N ASP A 81 -6.85 12.32 -41.54
CA ASP A 81 -7.73 13.49 -41.43
C ASP A 81 -9.12 13.16 -40.86
N THR A 82 -9.59 11.92 -41.06
CA THR A 82 -10.83 11.42 -40.44
C THR A 82 -10.63 11.22 -38.93
N LEU A 83 -9.47 10.70 -38.51
CA LEU A 83 -9.13 10.58 -37.10
C LEU A 83 -8.91 11.94 -36.44
N LEU A 84 -8.25 12.89 -37.11
CA LEU A 84 -8.07 14.25 -36.63
C LEU A 84 -9.43 14.93 -36.42
N SER A 85 -10.31 14.89 -37.43
CA SER A 85 -11.69 15.41 -37.37
C SER A 85 -12.51 14.80 -36.22
N LEU A 86 -12.31 13.51 -35.90
CA LEU A 86 -12.97 12.85 -34.76
C LEU A 86 -12.45 13.35 -33.39
N LEU A 87 -11.29 14.00 -33.33
CA LEU A 87 -10.68 14.50 -32.09
C LEU A 87 -10.82 16.02 -31.92
N THR A 88 -10.68 16.80 -33.00
CA THR A 88 -10.90 18.27 -33.02
C THR A 88 -12.39 18.62 -33.11
N GLY A 89 -13.12 17.86 -33.93
CA GLY A 89 -14.36 18.30 -34.56
C GLY A 89 -14.13 18.85 -35.95
N ASP A 90 -15.22 19.16 -36.64
CA ASP A 90 -15.24 19.52 -38.06
C ASP A 90 -14.89 20.99 -38.39
N GLY A 91 -14.52 21.79 -37.39
CA GLY A 91 -13.93 23.13 -37.57
C GLY A 91 -14.88 24.22 -38.06
N LEU A 92 -16.18 23.94 -38.18
CA LEU A 92 -17.20 24.86 -38.73
C LEU A 92 -18.10 25.50 -37.67
N ASP A 93 -17.95 25.13 -36.40
CA ASP A 93 -18.92 25.37 -35.31
C ASP A 93 -18.27 25.97 -34.03
N ASP A 94 -17.00 26.37 -34.12
CA ASP A 94 -16.13 26.66 -32.98
C ASP A 94 -15.70 28.14 -32.96
N GLY A 95 -15.52 28.69 -31.75
CA GLY A 95 -15.07 30.05 -31.53
C GLY A 95 -13.88 30.12 -30.58
N GLU A 96 -13.25 31.29 -30.50
CA GLU A 96 -11.89 31.59 -29.98
C GLU A 96 -11.33 30.65 -28.89
N GLN A 97 -12.12 30.28 -27.88
CA GLN A 97 -11.68 29.43 -26.77
C GLN A 97 -11.46 27.93 -27.13
N ARG A 98 -11.82 27.50 -28.34
CA ARG A 98 -11.67 26.09 -28.80
C ARG A 98 -10.48 25.87 -29.73
N ASP A 99 -9.99 26.91 -30.40
CA ASP A 99 -8.91 26.80 -31.38
C ASP A 99 -7.59 26.33 -30.73
N ASP A 100 -7.30 26.78 -29.50
CA ASP A 100 -6.18 26.30 -28.67
C ASP A 100 -6.22 24.78 -28.47
N VAL A 101 -7.40 24.19 -28.27
CA VAL A 101 -7.58 22.75 -28.07
C VAL A 101 -7.38 22.00 -29.38
N GLY A 102 -7.90 22.54 -30.49
CA GLY A 102 -7.68 21.99 -31.84
C GLY A 102 -6.20 21.98 -32.23
N ALA A 103 -5.47 23.07 -31.94
CA ALA A 103 -4.03 23.17 -32.13
C ALA A 103 -3.27 22.16 -31.27
N ALA A 104 -3.62 22.01 -29.98
CA ALA A 104 -3.00 21.05 -29.09
C ALA A 104 -3.24 19.58 -29.52
N VAL A 105 -4.45 19.25 -29.98
CA VAL A 105 -4.77 17.93 -30.57
C VAL A 105 -3.93 17.68 -31.82
N THR A 106 -3.85 18.65 -32.73
CA THR A 106 -3.07 18.54 -33.98
C THR A 106 -1.59 18.33 -33.71
N ALA A 107 -1.02 19.02 -32.71
CA ALA A 107 0.38 18.85 -32.31
C ALA A 107 0.66 17.51 -31.63
N ALA A 108 -0.29 16.97 -30.85
CA ALA A 108 -0.11 15.74 -30.09
C ALA A 108 -0.40 14.45 -30.88
N LEU A 109 -1.30 14.49 -31.87
CA LEU A 109 -1.79 13.30 -32.59
C LEU A 109 -0.68 12.44 -33.24
N PRO A 110 0.39 13.02 -33.87
CA PRO A 110 1.50 12.23 -34.38
C PRO A 110 2.20 11.39 -33.29
N GLY A 111 2.37 11.93 -32.08
CA GLY A 111 2.98 11.23 -30.93
C GLY A 111 2.09 10.12 -30.35
N ALA A 112 0.77 10.36 -30.31
CA ALA A 112 -0.20 9.34 -29.94
C ALA A 112 -0.22 8.17 -30.95
N LEU A 113 -0.23 8.46 -32.25
CA LEU A 113 -0.14 7.44 -33.29
C LEU A 113 1.21 6.71 -33.30
N ALA A 114 2.33 7.40 -33.04
CA ALA A 114 3.63 6.76 -32.86
C ALA A 114 3.58 5.75 -31.70
N THR A 115 3.06 6.15 -30.54
CA THR A 115 2.88 5.27 -29.36
C THR A 115 2.01 4.04 -29.68
N LEU A 116 0.89 4.23 -30.37
CA LEU A 116 0.00 3.14 -30.79
C LEU A 116 0.66 2.21 -31.82
N ARG A 117 1.50 2.74 -32.72
CA ARG A 117 2.31 1.96 -33.67
C ARG A 117 3.43 1.20 -32.95
N GLU A 118 4.17 1.82 -32.05
CA GLU A 118 5.23 1.19 -31.25
C GLU A 118 4.71 0.00 -30.45
N GLN A 119 3.57 0.16 -29.75
CA GLN A 119 2.92 -0.92 -29.01
C GLN A 119 2.21 -1.96 -29.90
N ALA A 120 2.30 -1.86 -31.23
CA ALA A 120 1.63 -2.74 -32.20
C ALA A 120 0.11 -2.84 -31.99
N LEU A 121 -0.52 -1.73 -31.58
CA LEU A 121 -1.97 -1.57 -31.52
C LEU A 121 -2.54 -0.98 -32.82
N VAL A 122 -1.74 -0.18 -33.54
CA VAL A 122 -2.07 0.39 -34.86
C VAL A 122 -1.01 0.01 -35.89
N TRP A 123 -1.42 -0.22 -37.13
CA TRP A 123 -0.56 -0.51 -38.28
C TRP A 123 -1.15 0.08 -39.58
N GLY A 124 -0.34 0.11 -40.64
CA GLY A 124 -0.67 0.78 -41.91
C GLY A 124 -0.18 2.22 -41.97
N GLU A 125 -0.15 2.75 -43.20
CA GLU A 125 0.19 4.15 -43.52
C GLU A 125 -0.90 5.12 -43.03
N ASP A 126 -0.62 6.43 -43.02
CA ASP A 126 -1.55 7.45 -42.51
C ASP A 126 -2.86 7.56 -43.31
N GLU A 127 -2.83 7.23 -44.62
CA GLU A 127 -4.03 7.09 -45.46
C GLU A 127 -4.92 5.89 -45.08
N ARG A 128 -4.36 4.90 -44.36
CA ARG A 128 -4.98 3.60 -44.11
C ARG A 128 -4.63 3.06 -42.72
N LEU A 129 -4.83 3.88 -41.69
CA LEU A 129 -4.66 3.49 -40.29
C LEU A 129 -5.61 2.32 -39.94
N ARG A 130 -5.05 1.27 -39.34
CA ARG A 130 -5.80 0.10 -38.88
C ARG A 130 -5.50 -0.18 -37.41
N LEU A 131 -6.52 0.00 -36.58
CA LEU A 131 -6.53 -0.51 -35.22
C LEU A 131 -6.57 -2.04 -35.26
N VAL A 132 -5.76 -2.72 -34.43
CA VAL A 132 -5.80 -4.19 -34.34
C VAL A 132 -7.19 -4.65 -33.94
N ARG A 133 -7.74 -5.64 -34.66
CA ARG A 133 -9.13 -6.12 -34.53
C ARG A 133 -9.60 -6.25 -33.09
N THR A 134 -8.81 -6.90 -32.23
CA THR A 134 -9.18 -7.14 -30.83
C THR A 134 -9.16 -5.88 -29.96
N ALA A 135 -8.40 -4.84 -30.32
CA ALA A 135 -8.52 -3.52 -29.70
C ALA A 135 -9.79 -2.79 -30.17
N ARG A 136 -10.16 -2.91 -31.46
CA ARG A 136 -11.47 -2.42 -31.97
C ARG A 136 -12.63 -3.12 -31.25
N GLU A 137 -12.58 -4.45 -31.09
CA GLU A 137 -13.57 -5.26 -30.34
C GLU A 137 -13.60 -4.98 -28.82
N LEU A 138 -12.62 -4.25 -28.27
CA LEU A 138 -12.56 -3.84 -26.86
C LEU A 138 -13.07 -2.41 -26.64
N LEU A 139 -12.84 -1.51 -27.59
CA LEU A 139 -13.12 -0.07 -27.47
C LEU A 139 -14.38 0.39 -28.21
N ALA A 140 -14.82 -0.35 -29.23
CA ALA A 140 -16.00 0.01 -30.02
C ALA A 140 -17.31 -0.19 -29.22
N PRO A 141 -18.36 0.60 -29.51
CA PRO A 141 -19.68 0.48 -28.90
C PRO A 141 -20.27 -0.93 -29.02
N SER A 142 -20.82 -1.47 -27.92
CA SER A 142 -21.65 -2.67 -27.96
C SER A 142 -22.83 -2.58 -26.97
N PRO A 143 -23.94 -3.33 -27.19
CA PRO A 143 -25.06 -3.35 -26.23
C PRO A 143 -24.71 -3.91 -24.85
N GLN A 144 -23.56 -4.58 -24.70
CA GLN A 144 -23.07 -5.16 -23.44
C GLN A 144 -22.00 -4.29 -22.76
N HIS A 145 -21.28 -3.48 -23.55
CA HIS A 145 -20.24 -2.56 -23.09
C HIS A 145 -20.47 -1.20 -23.79
N PRO A 146 -21.09 -0.21 -23.12
CA PRO A 146 -21.19 1.13 -23.67
C PRO A 146 -19.79 1.70 -23.88
N SER A 147 -19.57 2.36 -25.01
CA SER A 147 -18.25 2.86 -25.39
C SER A 147 -17.75 3.97 -24.44
N PRO A 148 -16.43 4.10 -24.23
CA PRO A 148 -15.84 5.24 -23.50
C PRO A 148 -16.18 6.60 -24.12
N THR A 149 -16.46 6.66 -25.42
CA THR A 149 -16.92 7.84 -26.17
C THR A 149 -18.40 8.16 -25.97
N GLY A 150 -19.18 7.28 -25.34
CA GLY A 150 -20.64 7.37 -25.25
C GLY A 150 -21.37 7.22 -26.60
N LEU A 151 -20.66 6.89 -27.68
CA LEU A 151 -21.27 6.68 -29.00
C LEU A 151 -22.01 5.34 -29.05
N GLY A 152 -23.07 5.31 -29.85
CA GLY A 152 -23.84 4.12 -30.17
C GLY A 152 -23.25 3.26 -31.33
N PRO A 153 -23.92 2.14 -31.66
CA PRO A 153 -23.73 1.45 -32.93
C PRO A 153 -24.01 2.38 -34.12
N THR A 154 -23.42 2.07 -35.27
CA THR A 154 -23.76 2.68 -36.57
C THR A 154 -25.23 2.46 -36.94
N VAL A 155 -25.77 3.21 -37.90
CA VAL A 155 -27.08 2.94 -38.52
C VAL A 155 -27.13 1.50 -39.05
N ALA A 156 -26.06 1.01 -39.68
CA ALA A 156 -25.99 -0.36 -40.19
C ALA A 156 -26.07 -1.43 -39.08
N GLU A 157 -25.33 -1.27 -37.98
CA GLU A 157 -25.39 -2.16 -36.83
C GLU A 157 -26.75 -2.08 -36.11
N ALA A 158 -27.36 -0.89 -36.04
CA ALA A 158 -28.64 -0.64 -35.36
C ALA A 158 -29.89 -0.99 -36.20
N THR A 159 -29.74 -1.16 -37.51
CA THR A 159 -30.81 -1.66 -38.42
C THR A 159 -30.65 -3.14 -38.77
N ALA A 160 -29.64 -3.82 -38.26
CA ALA A 160 -29.43 -5.25 -38.47
C ALA A 160 -30.65 -6.07 -38.00
N GLY A 161 -31.34 -6.73 -38.94
CA GLY A 161 -32.57 -7.48 -38.67
C GLY A 161 -33.87 -6.66 -38.69
N MET A 162 -33.81 -5.37 -39.02
CA MET A 162 -35.01 -4.56 -39.28
C MET A 162 -35.72 -5.03 -40.56
N SER A 163 -37.05 -4.94 -40.59
CA SER A 163 -37.81 -5.30 -41.80
C SER A 163 -37.59 -4.26 -42.92
N PRO A 164 -37.48 -4.68 -44.20
CA PRO A 164 -37.31 -3.75 -45.33
C PRO A 164 -38.42 -2.70 -45.42
N GLY A 165 -39.67 -3.07 -45.06
CA GLY A 165 -40.80 -2.15 -45.00
C GLY A 165 -40.60 -1.01 -44.00
N ARG A 166 -40.06 -1.30 -42.80
CA ARG A 166 -39.76 -0.24 -41.81
C ARG A 166 -38.62 0.66 -42.24
N LEU A 167 -37.65 0.15 -43.01
CA LEU A 167 -36.64 1.00 -43.65
C LEU A 167 -37.29 1.94 -44.69
N GLN A 168 -38.24 1.47 -45.50
CA GLN A 168 -38.97 2.35 -46.43
C GLN A 168 -39.81 3.42 -45.71
N GLU A 169 -40.46 3.09 -44.59
CA GLU A 169 -41.17 4.07 -43.75
C GLU A 169 -40.22 5.20 -43.29
N ILE A 170 -38.99 4.85 -42.89
CA ILE A 170 -37.99 5.81 -42.42
C ILE A 170 -37.41 6.65 -43.58
N LEU A 171 -37.16 6.05 -44.74
CA LEU A 171 -36.77 6.79 -45.96
C LEU A 171 -37.84 7.81 -46.35
N ALA A 172 -39.11 7.39 -46.42
CA ALA A 172 -40.23 8.28 -46.75
C ALA A 172 -40.41 9.41 -45.73
N ALA A 173 -40.26 9.12 -44.43
CA ALA A 173 -40.35 10.11 -43.36
C ALA A 173 -39.15 11.09 -43.28
N THR A 174 -38.06 10.79 -43.99
CA THR A 174 -36.86 11.65 -44.13
C THR A 174 -36.74 12.28 -45.52
N GLY A 175 -37.71 12.09 -46.41
CA GLY A 175 -37.69 12.63 -47.78
C GLY A 175 -36.68 11.95 -48.71
N LEU A 176 -36.14 10.78 -48.34
CA LEU A 176 -35.24 10.00 -49.17
C LEU A 176 -36.00 9.16 -50.22
N PRO A 177 -35.41 8.91 -51.40
CA PRO A 177 -36.01 8.06 -52.40
C PRO A 177 -36.12 6.61 -51.89
N ALA A 178 -37.26 5.97 -52.16
CA ALA A 178 -37.48 4.56 -51.85
C ALA A 178 -36.54 3.66 -52.66
N THR A 179 -36.10 2.54 -52.08
CA THR A 179 -35.23 1.56 -52.75
C THR A 179 -35.56 0.14 -52.27
N HIS A 180 -35.52 -0.82 -53.19
CA HIS A 180 -35.90 -2.21 -52.91
C HIS A 180 -34.77 -3.01 -52.23
N ASP A 181 -33.55 -2.47 -52.18
CA ASP A 181 -32.40 -3.05 -51.48
C ASP A 181 -32.23 -2.44 -50.06
N PRO A 182 -32.30 -3.25 -48.98
CA PRO A 182 -32.04 -2.81 -47.62
C PRO A 182 -30.63 -2.23 -47.40
N VAL A 183 -29.60 -2.68 -48.14
CA VAL A 183 -28.23 -2.16 -47.97
C VAL A 183 -28.14 -0.73 -48.50
N SER A 184 -28.70 -0.48 -49.68
CA SER A 184 -28.86 0.87 -50.25
C SER A 184 -29.73 1.78 -49.37
N ALA A 185 -30.79 1.25 -48.75
CA ALA A 185 -31.62 2.02 -47.80
C ALA A 185 -30.82 2.48 -46.57
N VAL A 186 -30.03 1.57 -45.99
CA VAL A 186 -29.14 1.86 -44.86
C VAL A 186 -28.05 2.86 -45.26
N ALA A 187 -27.43 2.68 -46.44
CA ALA A 187 -26.42 3.60 -46.96
C ALA A 187 -26.98 5.02 -47.18
N ALA A 188 -28.21 5.15 -47.70
CA ALA A 188 -28.87 6.44 -47.88
C ALA A 188 -29.15 7.15 -46.55
N LEU A 189 -29.51 6.42 -45.49
CA LEU A 189 -29.71 6.96 -44.14
C LEU A 189 -28.38 7.35 -43.47
N SER A 190 -27.34 6.51 -43.55
CA SER A 190 -26.00 6.87 -43.08
C SER A 190 -25.45 8.11 -43.80
N ALA A 191 -25.67 8.23 -45.12
CA ALA A 191 -25.28 9.40 -45.90
C ALA A 191 -26.06 10.66 -45.45
N LEU A 192 -27.37 10.56 -45.24
CA LEU A 192 -28.19 11.67 -44.73
C LEU A 192 -27.70 12.17 -43.36
N PHE A 193 -27.36 11.28 -42.42
CA PHE A 193 -26.89 11.69 -41.10
C PHE A 193 -25.43 12.16 -41.07
N THR A 194 -24.67 11.93 -42.15
CA THR A 194 -23.27 12.40 -42.30
C THR A 194 -23.20 13.74 -43.07
N ASP A 195 -24.18 14.03 -43.93
CA ASP A 195 -24.33 15.30 -44.64
C ASP A 195 -24.76 16.42 -43.68
N ARG A 196 -23.86 17.39 -43.42
CA ARG A 196 -24.13 18.48 -42.46
C ARG A 196 -25.38 19.28 -42.82
N THR A 197 -25.54 19.63 -44.10
CA THR A 197 -26.62 20.51 -44.57
C THR A 197 -27.96 19.80 -44.45
N ARG A 198 -28.06 18.58 -44.97
CA ARG A 198 -29.32 17.83 -45.04
C ARG A 198 -29.76 17.29 -43.67
N MET A 199 -28.80 17.03 -42.77
CA MET A 199 -29.08 16.70 -41.38
C MET A 199 -29.54 17.94 -40.58
N ALA A 200 -28.97 19.13 -40.83
CA ALA A 200 -29.46 20.38 -40.24
C ALA A 200 -30.88 20.70 -40.70
N GLU A 201 -31.17 20.63 -42.00
CA GLU A 201 -32.52 20.77 -42.57
C GLU A 201 -33.53 19.80 -41.93
N LEU A 202 -33.11 18.56 -41.63
CA LEU A 202 -33.95 17.59 -40.93
C LEU A 202 -34.20 17.99 -39.46
N LEU A 203 -33.17 18.47 -38.77
CA LEU A 203 -33.24 18.89 -37.36
C LEU A 203 -34.04 20.20 -37.16
N ASP A 204 -34.04 21.11 -38.14
CA ASP A 204 -34.90 22.31 -38.13
C ASP A 204 -36.40 21.96 -38.16
N THR A 205 -36.76 20.76 -38.62
CA THR A 205 -38.15 20.26 -38.55
C THR A 205 -38.50 19.57 -37.22
N ALA A 206 -37.58 19.53 -36.26
CA ALA A 206 -37.76 18.81 -34.99
C ALA A 206 -38.56 19.61 -33.94
N PRO A 207 -39.52 18.97 -33.23
CA PRO A 207 -40.08 19.52 -32.01
C PRO A 207 -39.00 19.76 -30.94
N VAL A 208 -39.12 20.84 -30.17
CA VAL A 208 -38.14 21.21 -29.12
C VAL A 208 -37.99 20.08 -28.08
N GLU A 209 -39.05 19.35 -27.77
CA GLU A 209 -39.02 18.19 -26.89
C GLU A 209 -38.29 16.98 -27.48
N ALA A 210 -38.14 16.90 -28.81
CA ALA A 210 -37.36 15.86 -29.49
C ALA A 210 -35.87 16.20 -29.42
N LEU A 211 -35.49 17.46 -29.65
CA LEU A 211 -34.13 17.95 -29.41
C LEU A 211 -33.72 17.71 -27.94
N SER A 212 -34.61 18.01 -26.98
CA SER A 212 -34.39 17.72 -25.55
C SER A 212 -34.35 16.22 -25.19
N VAL A 213 -34.75 15.31 -26.07
CA VAL A 213 -34.44 13.86 -25.94
C VAL A 213 -33.03 13.57 -26.45
N LEU A 214 -32.65 14.15 -27.60
CA LEU A 214 -31.30 14.00 -28.17
C LEU A 214 -30.22 14.54 -27.22
N ASP A 215 -30.34 15.76 -26.69
CA ASP A 215 -29.36 16.39 -25.78
C ASP A 215 -28.90 15.48 -24.64
N ARG A 216 -29.82 14.69 -24.08
CA ARG A 216 -29.57 13.78 -22.96
C ARG A 216 -28.85 12.48 -23.37
N LEU A 217 -28.94 12.11 -24.65
CA LEU A 217 -28.30 10.93 -25.23
C LEU A 217 -26.96 11.27 -25.90
N VAL A 218 -26.80 12.49 -26.45
CA VAL A 218 -25.62 12.93 -27.21
C VAL A 218 -24.31 12.70 -26.45
N TRP A 219 -24.25 13.06 -25.15
CA TRP A 219 -23.10 12.80 -24.28
C TRP A 219 -23.43 11.89 -23.07
N GLY A 220 -24.61 11.27 -23.08
CA GLY A 220 -25.03 10.30 -22.08
C GLY A 220 -24.76 8.86 -22.53
N PRO A 221 -25.39 7.87 -21.89
CA PRO A 221 -25.58 6.55 -22.50
C PRO A 221 -26.39 6.73 -23.80
N PRO A 222 -25.98 6.14 -24.94
CA PRO A 222 -26.68 6.31 -26.22
C PRO A 222 -28.02 5.55 -26.25
N TYR A 223 -28.29 4.71 -25.25
CA TYR A 223 -29.50 3.89 -25.14
C TYR A 223 -30.55 4.54 -24.22
N GLY A 224 -31.82 4.48 -24.61
CA GLY A 224 -32.96 4.93 -23.80
C GLY A 224 -34.06 3.87 -23.69
N GLU A 225 -34.69 3.77 -22.51
CA GLU A 225 -35.91 2.98 -22.34
C GLU A 225 -37.14 3.70 -22.93
N VAL A 226 -38.02 2.94 -23.59
CA VAL A 226 -39.19 3.46 -24.31
C VAL A 226 -40.39 2.54 -24.07
N THR A 227 -41.55 3.15 -23.81
CA THR A 227 -42.83 2.46 -23.64
C THR A 227 -43.36 1.89 -24.98
N PRO A 228 -44.15 0.79 -24.97
CA PRO A 228 -44.69 0.20 -26.20
C PRO A 228 -45.48 1.18 -27.08
N ASN A 229 -46.16 2.15 -26.45
CA ASN A 229 -46.61 3.38 -27.10
C ASN A 229 -45.63 4.52 -26.70
N PRO A 230 -44.75 4.99 -27.60
CA PRO A 230 -43.82 6.08 -27.30
C PRO A 230 -44.53 7.43 -27.19
N THR A 231 -43.94 8.38 -26.46
CA THR A 231 -44.40 9.78 -26.48
C THR A 231 -44.19 10.42 -27.87
N PRO A 232 -44.96 11.45 -28.26
CA PRO A 232 -44.85 12.04 -29.60
C PRO A 232 -43.42 12.47 -30.02
N PRO A 233 -42.57 13.04 -29.15
CA PRO A 233 -41.19 13.38 -29.51
C PRO A 233 -40.33 12.14 -29.79
N VAL A 234 -40.46 11.10 -28.97
CA VAL A 234 -39.74 9.82 -29.18
C VAL A 234 -40.26 9.10 -30.42
N LYS A 235 -41.56 9.21 -30.73
CA LYS A 235 -42.13 8.71 -31.99
C LYS A 235 -41.53 9.44 -33.19
N TRP A 236 -41.50 10.77 -33.17
CA TRP A 236 -40.96 11.60 -34.26
C TRP A 236 -39.51 11.22 -34.60
N LEU A 237 -38.66 11.04 -33.58
CA LEU A 237 -37.26 10.59 -33.72
C LEU A 237 -37.17 9.16 -34.28
N ARG A 238 -38.03 8.24 -33.84
CA ARG A 238 -38.07 6.85 -34.34
C ARG A 238 -38.56 6.72 -35.77
N ASP A 239 -39.46 7.58 -36.20
CA ASP A 239 -39.98 7.60 -37.57
C ASP A 239 -38.96 8.21 -38.55
N ARG A 240 -38.07 9.09 -38.09
CA ARG A 240 -36.95 9.65 -38.88
C ARG A 240 -35.61 8.91 -38.74
N GLY A 241 -35.57 7.78 -38.03
CA GLY A 241 -34.34 6.99 -37.83
C GLY A 241 -33.31 7.61 -36.87
N LEU A 242 -33.58 8.81 -36.32
CA LEU A 242 -32.74 9.49 -35.33
C LEU A 242 -32.70 8.76 -33.98
N LEU A 243 -33.66 7.86 -33.72
CA LEU A 243 -33.58 6.84 -32.67
C LEU A 243 -34.01 5.48 -33.24
N LEU A 244 -33.11 4.50 -33.22
CA LEU A 244 -33.34 3.17 -33.79
C LEU A 244 -33.70 2.15 -32.71
N PRO A 245 -34.67 1.24 -32.93
CA PRO A 245 -35.09 0.25 -31.94
C PRO A 245 -34.07 -0.90 -31.81
N VAL A 246 -33.59 -1.14 -30.59
CA VAL A 246 -32.68 -2.26 -30.26
C VAL A 246 -33.44 -3.40 -29.59
N SER A 247 -34.57 -3.10 -28.94
CA SER A 247 -35.52 -4.10 -28.46
C SER A 247 -36.95 -3.53 -28.46
N THR A 248 -37.93 -4.32 -28.01
CA THR A 248 -39.31 -3.87 -27.81
C THR A 248 -39.48 -2.79 -26.74
N ARG A 249 -38.43 -2.49 -25.96
CA ARG A 249 -38.42 -1.46 -24.90
C ARG A 249 -37.19 -0.55 -24.90
N THR A 250 -36.25 -0.71 -25.83
CA THR A 250 -35.03 0.11 -25.88
C THR A 250 -34.78 0.66 -27.28
N VAL A 251 -34.39 1.92 -27.33
CA VAL A 251 -33.89 2.60 -28.53
C VAL A 251 -32.44 3.02 -28.33
N VAL A 252 -31.76 3.33 -29.42
CA VAL A 252 -30.40 3.87 -29.42
C VAL A 252 -30.27 5.04 -30.39
N LEU A 253 -29.45 6.02 -30.02
CA LEU A 253 -28.97 7.07 -30.92
C LEU A 253 -27.86 6.48 -31.80
N PRO A 254 -28.03 6.37 -33.14
CA PRO A 254 -26.97 5.85 -34.02
C PRO A 254 -25.75 6.77 -34.06
N ARG A 255 -24.58 6.18 -34.29
CA ARG A 255 -23.26 6.84 -34.26
C ARG A 255 -23.18 8.06 -35.16
N GLU A 256 -23.72 7.96 -36.37
CA GLU A 256 -23.67 9.01 -37.40
C GLU A 256 -24.43 10.25 -36.94
N ALA A 257 -25.69 10.07 -36.49
CA ALA A 257 -26.47 11.15 -35.90
C ALA A 257 -25.84 11.71 -34.61
N ALA A 258 -25.26 10.85 -33.77
CA ALA A 258 -24.54 11.28 -32.58
C ALA A 258 -23.30 12.14 -32.93
N LEU A 259 -22.51 11.76 -33.93
CA LEU A 259 -21.33 12.51 -34.36
C LEU A 259 -21.70 13.86 -34.97
N HIS A 260 -22.76 13.92 -35.78
CA HIS A 260 -23.28 15.21 -36.28
C HIS A 260 -23.67 16.13 -35.11
N LEU A 261 -24.44 15.65 -34.15
CA LEU A 261 -24.85 16.40 -32.94
C LEU A 261 -23.68 16.76 -31.98
N ARG A 262 -22.45 16.34 -32.30
CA ARG A 262 -21.21 16.67 -31.59
C ARG A 262 -20.25 17.54 -32.42
N ALA A 263 -20.65 17.95 -33.64
CA ALA A 263 -19.81 18.56 -34.67
C ALA A 263 -18.55 17.71 -34.95
N GLY A 264 -18.78 16.45 -35.33
CA GLY A 264 -17.74 15.47 -35.68
C GLY A 264 -17.04 14.78 -34.51
N ARG A 265 -17.13 15.31 -33.28
CA ARG A 265 -16.29 14.86 -32.15
C ARG A 265 -16.68 13.50 -31.56
N ALA A 266 -15.70 12.59 -31.44
CA ALA A 266 -15.82 11.35 -30.68
C ALA A 266 -15.77 11.59 -29.15
N HIS A 267 -14.98 12.57 -28.69
CA HIS A 267 -14.82 12.91 -27.26
C HIS A 267 -15.33 14.31 -26.91
N ARG A 268 -15.91 14.45 -25.71
CA ARG A 268 -16.44 15.74 -25.23
C ARG A 268 -15.34 16.72 -24.84
N VAL A 269 -14.25 16.17 -24.32
CA VAL A 269 -13.03 16.88 -23.91
C VAL A 269 -11.87 15.97 -24.32
N PRO A 270 -11.16 16.25 -25.42
CA PRO A 270 -9.86 15.64 -25.65
C PRO A 270 -8.87 16.20 -24.62
N GLU A 271 -7.96 15.36 -24.12
CA GLU A 271 -6.94 15.75 -23.13
C GLU A 271 -5.53 15.59 -23.75
N PRO A 272 -5.19 16.36 -24.82
CA PRO A 272 -4.02 16.07 -25.68
C PRO A 272 -2.66 16.26 -25.02
N VAL A 273 -2.59 17.03 -23.95
CA VAL A 273 -1.35 17.35 -23.23
C VAL A 273 -1.43 16.85 -21.78
N PRO A 274 -0.31 16.36 -21.20
CA PRO A 274 -0.28 15.94 -19.82
C PRO A 274 -0.56 17.12 -18.87
N PRO A 275 -1.39 16.96 -17.82
CA PRO A 275 -1.55 17.95 -16.78
C PRO A 275 -0.19 18.37 -16.19
N VAL A 276 0.00 19.68 -16.05
CA VAL A 276 1.15 20.26 -15.35
C VAL A 276 0.96 20.00 -13.86
N VAL A 277 1.97 19.41 -13.21
CA VAL A 277 1.99 19.31 -11.75
C VAL A 277 2.31 20.70 -11.20
N ALA A 278 1.34 21.32 -10.54
CA ALA A 278 1.47 22.69 -10.04
C ALA A 278 2.30 22.73 -8.76
N THR A 279 2.98 23.85 -8.52
CA THR A 279 3.68 24.12 -7.26
C THR A 279 2.70 24.53 -6.17
N ALA A 280 2.59 23.77 -5.08
CA ALA A 280 1.83 24.17 -3.90
C ALA A 280 2.65 25.05 -2.93
N ALA A 281 3.97 24.82 -2.85
CA ALA A 281 4.87 25.67 -2.08
C ALA A 281 6.32 25.56 -2.57
N GLU A 282 7.06 26.66 -2.45
CA GLU A 282 8.51 26.69 -2.61
C GLU A 282 9.19 26.81 -1.23
N ARG A 283 10.38 26.21 -1.11
CA ARG A 283 11.18 26.14 0.12
C ARG A 283 12.65 26.34 -0.23
N ASP A 284 13.43 26.84 0.73
CA ASP A 284 14.89 26.68 0.73
C ASP A 284 15.22 25.17 0.67
N PRO A 285 15.97 24.68 -0.34
CA PRO A 285 16.37 23.28 -0.43
C PRO A 285 17.09 22.80 0.85
N GLN A 286 17.97 23.62 1.44
CA GLN A 286 18.67 23.20 2.65
C GLN A 286 17.73 23.07 3.86
N ALA A 287 16.60 23.79 3.89
CA ALA A 287 15.56 23.64 4.92
C ALA A 287 14.62 22.45 4.65
N VAL A 288 14.59 21.94 3.42
CA VAL A 288 13.97 20.66 3.05
C VAL A 288 14.89 19.51 3.48
N ASP A 289 16.17 19.55 3.09
CA ASP A 289 17.14 18.48 3.36
C ASP A 289 17.34 18.25 4.86
N ARG A 290 17.48 19.32 5.66
CA ARG A 290 17.53 19.23 7.14
C ARG A 290 16.24 18.70 7.76
N ALA A 291 15.08 19.00 7.18
CA ALA A 291 13.80 18.48 7.69
C ALA A 291 13.65 16.99 7.36
N ALA A 292 14.03 16.60 6.15
CA ALA A 292 14.09 15.21 5.71
C ALA A 292 15.08 14.40 6.56
N ALA A 293 16.27 14.92 6.86
CA ALA A 293 17.23 14.27 7.76
C ALA A 293 16.70 14.09 9.20
N GLY A 294 15.92 15.06 9.70
CA GLY A 294 15.22 14.93 10.99
C GLY A 294 14.15 13.83 11.00
N GLN A 295 13.43 13.64 9.90
CA GLN A 295 12.49 12.52 9.74
C GLN A 295 13.23 11.18 9.58
N ALA A 296 14.31 11.14 8.81
CA ALA A 296 15.18 9.95 8.69
C ALA A 296 15.69 9.49 10.07
N PHE A 297 16.20 10.40 10.89
CA PHE A 297 16.63 10.11 12.27
C PHE A 297 15.47 9.60 13.16
N THR A 298 14.27 10.14 12.98
CA THR A 298 13.06 9.71 13.69
C THR A 298 12.61 8.31 13.24
N ALA A 299 12.71 8.01 11.95
CA ALA A 299 12.40 6.70 11.37
C ALA A 299 13.31 5.60 11.94
N LEU A 300 14.63 5.84 11.98
CA LEU A 300 15.61 4.95 12.59
C LEU A 300 15.26 4.63 14.05
N SER A 301 15.02 5.69 14.84
CA SER A 301 14.67 5.58 16.26
C SER A 301 13.38 4.78 16.48
N THR A 302 12.40 4.94 15.59
CA THR A 302 11.09 4.26 15.69
C THR A 302 11.19 2.78 15.33
N VAL A 303 11.96 2.41 14.30
CA VAL A 303 12.22 1.00 13.93
C VAL A 303 13.05 0.30 15.00
N GLU A 304 14.05 0.99 15.55
CA GLU A 304 14.88 0.47 16.64
C GLU A 304 14.05 0.21 17.92
N GLU A 305 13.15 1.12 18.30
CA GLU A 305 12.27 0.91 19.45
C GLU A 305 11.23 -0.21 19.22
N LEU A 306 10.67 -0.31 18.00
CA LEU A 306 9.77 -1.40 17.61
C LEU A 306 10.44 -2.79 17.76
N LEU A 307 11.68 -2.92 17.31
CA LEU A 307 12.38 -4.20 17.34
C LEU A 307 12.93 -4.52 18.75
N LYS A 308 13.32 -3.51 19.53
CA LYS A 308 13.59 -3.64 20.98
C LYS A 308 12.37 -4.16 21.75
N LEU A 309 11.16 -3.70 21.44
CA LEU A 309 9.91 -4.15 22.07
C LEU A 309 9.64 -5.66 21.89
N TRP A 310 10.13 -6.28 20.81
CA TRP A 310 9.89 -7.69 20.49
C TRP A 310 11.10 -8.62 20.72
N ASN A 311 12.22 -8.08 21.20
CA ASN A 311 13.44 -8.81 21.57
C ASN A 311 13.21 -9.92 22.62
N GLY A 312 12.24 -9.73 23.53
CA GLY A 312 11.83 -10.71 24.55
C GLY A 312 10.88 -11.80 24.09
N GLY A 313 10.69 -11.97 22.77
CA GLY A 313 9.66 -12.83 22.18
C GLY A 313 8.38 -12.03 21.90
N GLY A 314 8.22 -11.63 20.64
CA GLY A 314 7.10 -10.81 20.20
C GLY A 314 5.78 -11.58 20.03
N PRO A 315 4.81 -10.98 19.31
CA PRO A 315 3.43 -11.42 19.29
C PRO A 315 3.22 -12.67 18.45
N ALA A 316 2.30 -13.53 18.90
CA ALA A 316 1.86 -14.71 18.17
C ALA A 316 1.02 -14.33 16.94
N ILE A 317 1.13 -15.14 15.88
CA ILE A 317 0.45 -14.91 14.60
C ILE A 317 -1.02 -15.34 14.68
N LEU A 318 -1.91 -14.64 13.97
CA LEU A 318 -3.29 -15.07 13.77
C LEU A 318 -3.36 -16.33 12.89
N ARG A 319 -4.36 -17.19 13.11
CA ARG A 319 -4.68 -18.34 12.22
C ARG A 319 -4.97 -17.96 10.75
N ALA A 320 -5.17 -16.68 10.45
CA ALA A 320 -5.37 -16.14 9.11
C ALA A 320 -4.11 -15.44 8.54
N GLY A 321 -2.97 -15.53 9.24
CA GLY A 321 -1.78 -14.71 9.02
C GLY A 321 -1.90 -13.31 9.64
N GLY A 322 -0.75 -12.71 9.96
CA GLY A 322 -0.66 -11.35 10.47
C GLY A 322 -0.95 -11.16 11.96
N LEU A 323 -1.00 -9.90 12.37
CA LEU A 323 -1.15 -9.41 13.73
C LEU A 323 -2.61 -9.13 14.11
N SER A 324 -2.94 -9.32 15.39
CA SER A 324 -4.24 -8.91 15.91
C SER A 324 -4.37 -7.38 16.04
N VAL A 325 -5.57 -6.84 15.86
CA VAL A 325 -5.87 -5.41 16.09
C VAL A 325 -5.54 -4.97 17.53
N ARG A 326 -5.68 -5.88 18.52
CA ARG A 326 -5.27 -5.63 19.90
C ARG A 326 -3.76 -5.41 20.03
N GLU A 327 -2.98 -6.12 19.23
CA GLU A 327 -1.52 -6.02 19.23
C GLU A 327 -1.04 -4.78 18.48
N LEU A 328 -1.61 -4.49 17.31
CA LEU A 328 -1.33 -3.24 16.59
C LEU A 328 -1.59 -2.01 17.47
N LYS A 329 -2.67 -2.04 18.29
CA LYS A 329 -2.95 -1.01 19.31
C LYS A 329 -1.92 -0.95 20.43
N ARG A 330 -1.31 -2.08 20.83
CA ARG A 330 -0.21 -2.09 21.80
C ARG A 330 1.05 -1.45 21.20
N VAL A 331 1.40 -1.82 19.97
CA VAL A 331 2.55 -1.23 19.25
C VAL A 331 2.36 0.27 19.05
N ALA A 332 1.19 0.71 18.57
CA ALA A 332 0.87 2.12 18.40
C ALA A 332 0.97 2.91 19.71
N ALA A 333 0.48 2.35 20.83
CA ALA A 333 0.60 2.97 22.14
C ALA A 333 2.04 2.98 22.70
N ALA A 334 2.86 1.98 22.38
CA ALA A 334 4.26 1.91 22.82
C ALA A 334 5.17 2.86 22.03
N LEU A 335 4.89 3.06 20.73
CA LEU A 335 5.60 3.98 19.84
C LEU A 335 5.03 5.42 19.87
N GLU A 336 3.99 5.68 20.67
CA GLU A 336 3.25 6.96 20.74
C GLU A 336 2.67 7.48 19.39
N VAL A 337 2.36 6.57 18.45
CA VAL A 337 1.82 6.89 17.12
C VAL A 337 0.39 6.38 16.90
N THR A 338 -0.21 6.70 15.74
CA THR A 338 -1.52 6.16 15.34
C THR A 338 -1.40 4.74 14.77
N GLU A 339 -2.49 3.96 14.81
CA GLU A 339 -2.52 2.58 14.29
C GLU A 339 -2.02 2.44 12.83
N PRO A 340 -2.35 3.33 11.87
CA PRO A 340 -1.79 3.27 10.52
C PRO A 340 -0.28 3.53 10.44
N ILE A 341 0.26 4.42 11.29
CA ILE A 341 1.70 4.70 11.34
C ILE A 341 2.45 3.52 11.99
N ALA A 342 1.88 2.91 13.04
CA ALA A 342 2.41 1.67 13.60
C ALA A 342 2.40 0.52 12.57
N ALA A 343 1.34 0.40 11.77
CA ALA A 343 1.27 -0.58 10.69
C ALA A 343 2.35 -0.34 9.62
N PHE A 344 2.60 0.92 9.26
CA PHE A 344 3.68 1.29 8.34
C PHE A 344 5.06 0.84 8.84
N TRP A 345 5.44 1.17 10.07
CA TRP A 345 6.75 0.77 10.62
C TRP A 345 6.93 -0.74 10.75
N VAL A 346 5.86 -1.45 11.13
CA VAL A 346 5.84 -2.92 11.23
C VAL A 346 6.00 -3.59 9.86
N GLU A 347 5.26 -3.12 8.85
CA GLU A 347 5.39 -3.63 7.47
C GLU A 347 6.75 -3.30 6.86
N LEU A 348 7.31 -2.12 7.17
CA LEU A 348 8.63 -1.73 6.69
C LEU A 348 9.74 -2.59 7.31
N ALA A 349 9.71 -2.84 8.63
CA ALA A 349 10.67 -3.72 9.29
C ALA A 349 10.63 -5.15 8.71
N TYR A 350 9.45 -5.63 8.32
CA TYR A 350 9.27 -6.90 7.62
C TYR A 350 9.80 -6.86 6.17
N ALA A 351 9.50 -5.79 5.43
CA ALA A 351 9.99 -5.59 4.06
C ALA A 351 11.52 -5.45 4.00
N ALA A 352 12.15 -4.86 5.01
CA ALA A 352 13.59 -4.76 5.17
C ALA A 352 14.25 -6.04 5.74
N GLY A 353 13.47 -7.09 6.04
CA GLY A 353 14.00 -8.35 6.59
C GLY A 353 14.56 -8.27 8.02
N LEU A 354 14.35 -7.16 8.74
CA LEU A 354 14.73 -6.99 10.15
C LEU A 354 13.78 -7.75 11.10
N LEU A 355 12.62 -8.16 10.58
CA LEU A 355 11.52 -8.80 11.27
C LEU A 355 11.04 -10.02 10.50
N ALA A 356 10.88 -11.17 11.17
CA ALA A 356 10.36 -12.39 10.56
C ALA A 356 9.44 -13.15 11.53
N THR A 357 8.94 -14.31 11.09
CA THR A 357 8.33 -15.31 11.96
C THR A 357 9.41 -16.28 12.43
N ASP A 358 9.31 -16.81 13.66
CA ASP A 358 10.30 -17.75 14.19
C ASP A 358 10.17 -19.18 13.65
N GLY A 359 9.02 -19.54 13.06
CA GLY A 359 8.79 -20.86 12.44
C GLY A 359 8.52 -21.99 13.43
N GLU A 360 8.33 -21.66 14.70
CA GLU A 360 7.99 -22.58 15.79
C GLU A 360 6.51 -22.99 15.76
N THR A 361 6.14 -24.07 16.46
CA THR A 361 4.75 -24.58 16.51
C THR A 361 3.72 -23.53 16.99
N ASP A 362 4.15 -22.61 17.85
CA ASP A 362 3.41 -21.40 18.26
C ASP A 362 4.07 -20.16 17.61
N GLU A 363 4.01 -20.06 16.28
CA GLU A 363 4.71 -19.02 15.50
C GLU A 363 4.50 -17.61 16.07
N ARG A 364 5.60 -16.86 16.18
CA ARG A 364 5.64 -15.46 16.65
C ARG A 364 6.49 -14.60 15.74
N TYR A 365 6.16 -13.31 15.72
CA TYR A 365 7.03 -12.29 15.14
C TYR A 365 8.17 -11.94 16.10
N ALA A 366 9.41 -11.94 15.62
CA ALA A 366 10.59 -11.57 16.38
C ALA A 366 11.67 -10.95 15.46
N PRO A 367 12.67 -10.21 16.00
CA PRO A 367 13.79 -9.71 15.21
C PRO A 367 14.60 -10.85 14.56
N THR A 368 15.09 -10.60 13.35
CA THR A 368 16.04 -11.48 12.65
C THR A 368 17.48 -11.21 13.08
N PRO A 369 18.46 -12.07 12.75
CA PRO A 369 19.88 -11.74 12.91
C PRO A 369 20.31 -10.49 12.12
N ALA A 370 19.66 -10.20 10.99
CA ALA A 370 19.91 -8.99 10.20
C ALA A 370 19.52 -7.69 10.92
N TYR A 371 18.72 -7.75 12.00
CA TYR A 371 18.52 -6.61 12.89
C TYR A 371 19.78 -6.26 13.68
N ASP A 372 20.51 -7.26 14.18
CA ASP A 372 21.75 -7.01 14.93
C ASP A 372 22.84 -6.47 13.99
N GLU A 373 22.96 -7.01 12.78
CA GLU A 373 23.82 -6.47 11.71
C GLU A 373 23.45 -5.03 11.32
N TRP A 374 22.15 -4.74 11.17
CA TRP A 374 21.66 -3.39 10.86
C TRP A 374 22.01 -2.38 11.96
N LEU A 375 21.97 -2.76 13.24
CA LEU A 375 22.34 -1.87 14.35
C LEU A 375 23.82 -1.44 14.35
N ASP A 376 24.71 -2.21 13.72
CA ASP A 376 26.15 -1.89 13.62
C ASP A 376 26.47 -1.01 12.39
N LEU A 377 25.49 -0.73 11.53
CA LEU A 377 25.63 0.22 10.42
C LEU A 377 25.53 1.68 10.90
N SER A 378 26.16 2.58 10.13
CA SER A 378 26.03 4.03 10.35
C SER A 378 24.58 4.49 10.20
N ALA A 379 24.23 5.64 10.77
CA ALA A 379 22.85 6.13 10.73
C ALA A 379 22.36 6.39 9.28
N GLN A 380 23.22 6.91 8.41
CA GLN A 380 22.91 7.09 6.99
C GLN A 380 22.75 5.75 6.24
N ASP A 381 23.58 4.74 6.52
CA ASP A 381 23.47 3.44 5.86
C ASP A 381 22.24 2.65 6.35
N ARG A 382 21.95 2.73 7.66
CA ARG A 382 20.70 2.21 8.24
C ARG A 382 19.46 2.82 7.59
N TRP A 383 19.48 4.11 7.28
CA TRP A 383 18.38 4.79 6.60
C TRP A 383 18.27 4.32 5.15
N THR A 384 19.39 4.27 4.44
CA THR A 384 19.44 3.81 3.04
C THR A 384 18.86 2.39 2.93
N HIS A 385 19.21 1.47 3.83
CA HIS A 385 18.65 0.12 3.90
C HIS A 385 17.11 0.10 4.06
N LEU A 386 16.53 0.99 4.86
CA LEU A 386 15.07 1.12 4.98
C LEU A 386 14.43 1.73 3.72
N ALA A 387 15.07 2.74 3.13
CA ALA A 387 14.60 3.42 1.93
C ALA A 387 14.62 2.49 0.69
N THR A 388 15.67 1.68 0.54
CA THR A 388 15.84 0.72 -0.56
C THR A 388 14.94 -0.50 -0.41
N ALA A 389 14.57 -0.88 0.82
CA ALA A 389 13.51 -1.84 1.08
C ALA A 389 12.10 -1.29 0.76
N TRP A 390 11.83 -0.02 1.10
CA TRP A 390 10.54 0.63 0.85
C TRP A 390 10.23 0.83 -0.64
N LEU A 391 11.20 1.32 -1.44
CA LEU A 391 11.00 1.63 -2.86
C LEU A 391 10.35 0.47 -3.67
N PRO A 392 10.86 -0.77 -3.63
CA PRO A 392 10.29 -1.91 -4.34
C PRO A 392 9.16 -2.63 -3.59
N ALA A 393 8.81 -2.24 -2.35
CA ALA A 393 7.84 -2.97 -1.53
C ALA A 393 6.43 -2.98 -2.16
N THR A 394 5.90 -4.18 -2.43
CA THR A 394 4.52 -4.39 -2.91
C THR A 394 3.48 -4.37 -1.81
N ARG A 395 3.90 -4.51 -0.55
CA ARG A 395 3.02 -4.47 0.63
C ARG A 395 2.57 -3.04 0.89
N VAL A 396 1.27 -2.84 1.14
CA VAL A 396 0.65 -1.51 1.27
C VAL A 396 0.04 -1.35 2.67
N PRO A 397 0.74 -0.69 3.62
CA PRO A 397 0.30 -0.60 5.01
C PRO A 397 -1.00 0.20 5.18
N GLY A 398 -1.24 1.19 4.31
CA GLY A 398 -2.47 1.99 4.28
C GLY A 398 -3.77 1.21 4.00
N LEU A 399 -3.69 -0.08 3.66
CA LEU A 399 -4.86 -0.97 3.55
C LEU A 399 -5.25 -1.63 4.88
N VAL A 400 -4.42 -1.57 5.93
CA VAL A 400 -4.69 -2.19 7.23
C VAL A 400 -5.91 -1.55 7.89
N GLY A 401 -6.82 -2.38 8.40
CA GLY A 401 -8.14 -1.96 8.90
C GLY A 401 -9.22 -1.81 7.82
N GLY A 402 -8.85 -1.84 6.54
CA GLY A 402 -9.78 -1.98 5.42
C GLY A 402 -10.36 -3.40 5.30
N GLN A 403 -11.10 -3.66 4.22
CA GLN A 403 -11.72 -4.96 3.95
C GLN A 403 -11.28 -5.54 2.58
N ASP A 404 -11.24 -6.87 2.49
CA ASP A 404 -11.06 -7.60 1.24
C ASP A 404 -12.37 -7.66 0.42
N ALA A 405 -12.31 -8.25 -0.79
CA ALA A 405 -13.48 -8.45 -1.65
C ALA A 405 -14.55 -9.42 -1.08
N LYS A 406 -14.31 -10.03 0.10
CA LYS A 406 -15.22 -10.91 0.83
C LYS A 406 -15.67 -10.30 2.17
N GLY A 407 -15.34 -9.03 2.45
CA GLY A 407 -15.71 -8.31 3.67
C GLY A 407 -14.85 -8.64 4.92
N ARG A 408 -13.76 -9.41 4.76
CA ARG A 408 -12.82 -9.75 5.84
C ARG A 408 -11.87 -8.59 6.10
N ALA A 409 -11.55 -8.32 7.36
CA ALA A 409 -10.65 -7.22 7.73
C ALA A 409 -9.18 -7.52 7.37
N LEU A 410 -8.51 -6.54 6.77
CA LEU A 410 -7.10 -6.60 6.39
C LEU A 410 -6.20 -6.30 7.59
N SER A 411 -5.37 -7.26 7.98
CA SER A 411 -4.50 -7.19 9.16
C SER A 411 -3.04 -6.91 8.77
N ALA A 412 -2.31 -6.14 9.59
CA ALA A 412 -0.87 -5.94 9.44
C ALA A 412 -0.12 -7.28 9.49
N LEU A 413 0.94 -7.40 8.70
CA LEU A 413 1.69 -8.64 8.39
C LEU A 413 0.83 -9.77 7.77
N GLY A 414 -0.40 -9.46 7.33
CA GLY A 414 -1.27 -10.39 6.63
C GLY A 414 -0.92 -10.53 5.14
N PRO A 415 -1.24 -11.67 4.50
CA PRO A 415 -0.89 -11.94 3.10
C PRO A 415 -1.68 -11.08 2.08
N GLU A 416 -2.80 -10.49 2.48
CA GLU A 416 -3.73 -9.81 1.56
C GLU A 416 -3.41 -8.31 1.31
N LEU A 417 -2.23 -7.85 1.74
CA LEU A 417 -1.77 -6.45 1.63
C LEU A 417 -0.92 -6.14 0.38
N ASP A 418 -0.47 -7.17 -0.36
CA ASP A 418 0.39 -7.00 -1.53
C ASP A 418 -0.37 -6.47 -2.76
N ARG A 419 0.13 -5.37 -3.36
CA ARG A 419 -0.36 -4.76 -4.59
C ARG A 419 0.83 -4.53 -5.53
N SER A 420 0.91 -5.32 -6.58
CA SER A 420 2.01 -5.31 -7.58
C SER A 420 2.26 -3.94 -8.22
N ALA A 421 1.23 -3.10 -8.35
CA ALA A 421 1.34 -1.74 -8.88
C ALA A 421 1.91 -0.70 -7.89
N ALA A 422 2.06 -1.03 -6.60
CA ALA A 422 2.50 -0.05 -5.58
C ALA A 422 3.91 0.51 -5.83
N PRO A 423 4.94 -0.29 -6.18
CA PRO A 423 6.28 0.22 -6.48
C PRO A 423 6.31 1.18 -7.67
N ASP A 424 5.49 0.94 -8.70
CA ASP A 424 5.51 1.73 -9.92
C ASP A 424 4.69 3.03 -9.78
N VAL A 425 3.63 3.03 -8.96
CA VAL A 425 3.02 4.29 -8.48
C VAL A 425 4.03 5.07 -7.64
N ARG A 426 4.68 4.43 -6.65
CA ARG A 426 5.66 5.06 -5.76
C ARG A 426 6.80 5.72 -6.55
N ARG A 427 7.43 4.98 -7.47
CA ARG A 427 8.48 5.51 -8.36
C ARG A 427 7.97 6.65 -9.24
N ARG A 428 6.76 6.57 -9.81
CA ARG A 428 6.26 7.65 -10.67
C ARG A 428 5.91 8.92 -9.88
N VAL A 429 5.38 8.81 -8.66
CA VAL A 429 5.25 9.95 -7.74
C VAL A 429 6.60 10.61 -7.52
N LEU A 430 7.62 9.85 -7.11
CA LEU A 430 8.95 10.40 -6.83
C LEU A 430 9.65 10.97 -8.08
N ALA A 431 9.40 10.40 -9.27
CA ALA A 431 9.87 10.95 -10.53
C ALA A 431 9.20 12.29 -10.88
N LEU A 432 7.89 12.45 -10.64
CA LEU A 432 7.20 13.74 -10.79
C LEU A 432 7.70 14.80 -9.81
N PHE A 433 8.11 14.41 -8.59
CA PHE A 433 8.84 15.30 -7.69
C PHE A 433 10.25 15.64 -8.19
N ALA A 434 10.94 14.71 -8.85
CA ALA A 434 12.28 14.92 -9.41
C ALA A 434 12.26 15.84 -10.64
N GLU A 435 11.19 15.77 -11.46
CA GLU A 435 10.89 16.70 -12.57
C GLU A 435 10.77 18.17 -12.10
N LEU A 436 10.37 18.41 -10.84
CA LEU A 436 10.30 19.75 -10.26
C LEU A 436 11.65 20.23 -9.70
N PRO A 437 11.89 21.56 -9.65
CA PRO A 437 13.11 22.13 -9.05
C PRO A 437 13.35 21.69 -7.59
N PRO A 438 14.62 21.67 -7.12
CA PRO A 438 14.92 21.45 -5.71
C PRO A 438 14.19 22.46 -4.81
N GLY A 439 13.65 21.98 -3.69
CA GLY A 439 12.85 22.81 -2.76
C GLY A 439 11.37 22.98 -3.13
N THR A 440 10.93 22.52 -4.30
CA THR A 440 9.53 22.60 -4.73
C THR A 440 8.67 21.47 -4.15
N ALA A 441 7.52 21.82 -3.59
CA ALA A 441 6.47 20.89 -3.16
C ALA A 441 5.30 20.89 -4.17
N PRO A 442 4.94 19.75 -4.77
CA PRO A 442 3.82 19.67 -5.71
C PRO A 442 2.46 19.81 -5.02
N ASP A 443 1.48 20.31 -5.75
CA ASP A 443 0.06 20.19 -5.38
C ASP A 443 -0.42 18.73 -5.54
N PRO A 444 -0.96 18.10 -4.49
CA PRO A 444 -1.39 16.70 -4.55
C PRO A 444 -2.48 16.41 -5.58
N GLU A 445 -3.40 17.33 -5.86
CA GLU A 445 -4.52 17.06 -6.78
C GLU A 445 -4.07 17.16 -8.25
N THR A 446 -3.24 18.13 -8.62
CA THR A 446 -2.62 18.16 -9.96
C THR A 446 -1.67 16.97 -10.19
N LEU A 447 -0.96 16.52 -9.15
CA LEU A 447 -0.16 15.29 -9.19
C LEU A 447 -1.05 14.05 -9.39
N LEU A 448 -2.20 13.96 -8.72
CA LEU A 448 -3.19 12.90 -8.94
C LEU A 448 -3.79 12.95 -10.35
N GLN A 449 -4.10 14.13 -10.87
CA GLN A 449 -4.60 14.32 -12.23
C GLN A 449 -3.58 13.86 -13.28
N ARG A 450 -2.30 14.22 -13.11
CA ARG A 450 -1.20 13.72 -13.95
C ARG A 450 -1.07 12.21 -13.88
N LEU A 451 -1.14 11.60 -12.69
CA LEU A 451 -1.07 10.13 -12.53
C LEU A 451 -2.27 9.38 -13.10
N ARG A 452 -3.46 10.00 -13.15
CA ARG A 452 -4.66 9.49 -13.84
C ARG A 452 -4.52 9.62 -15.36
N TRP A 453 -4.06 10.77 -15.85
CA TRP A 453 -3.81 11.01 -17.27
C TRP A 453 -2.77 10.04 -17.85
N GLU A 454 -1.70 9.74 -17.11
CA GLU A 454 -0.67 8.80 -17.58
C GLU A 454 -1.14 7.33 -17.65
N ARG A 455 -2.16 6.92 -16.90
CA ARG A 455 -2.64 5.51 -16.83
C ARG A 455 -4.14 5.43 -16.50
N PRO A 456 -5.04 5.89 -17.40
CA PRO A 456 -6.47 6.05 -17.09
C PRO A 456 -7.17 4.73 -16.72
N LEU A 457 -6.99 3.67 -17.52
CA LEU A 457 -7.67 2.38 -17.34
C LEU A 457 -7.21 1.60 -16.09
N ARG A 458 -6.11 2.00 -15.44
CA ARG A 458 -5.66 1.43 -14.16
C ARG A 458 -6.39 2.01 -12.95
N SER A 459 -7.31 2.94 -13.17
CA SER A 459 -8.26 3.41 -12.17
C SER A 459 -9.35 2.35 -11.96
N SER A 460 -9.15 1.47 -10.97
CA SER A 460 -10.16 0.48 -10.57
C SER A 460 -11.51 1.13 -10.27
N ALA A 461 -12.61 0.38 -10.44
CA ALA A 461 -13.94 0.80 -9.97
C ALA A 461 -13.86 1.37 -8.53
N PRO A 462 -14.57 2.48 -8.24
CA PRO A 462 -14.38 3.21 -6.99
C PRO A 462 -14.66 2.33 -5.77
N SER A 463 -13.85 2.50 -4.72
CA SER A 463 -14.10 1.86 -3.43
C SER A 463 -15.39 2.40 -2.80
N ALA A 464 -15.79 1.85 -1.65
CA ALA A 464 -16.86 2.43 -0.82
C ALA A 464 -16.58 3.89 -0.38
N GLU A 465 -15.33 4.37 -0.54
CA GLU A 465 -14.86 5.73 -0.25
C GLU A 465 -14.74 6.59 -1.53
N GLY A 466 -15.28 6.12 -2.66
CA GLY A 466 -15.33 6.86 -3.94
C GLY A 466 -13.99 7.01 -4.67
N THR A 467 -12.88 6.57 -4.08
CA THR A 467 -11.51 6.81 -4.59
C THR A 467 -10.89 5.51 -5.13
N ASP A 468 -10.26 5.59 -6.30
CA ASP A 468 -9.59 4.45 -6.93
C ASP A 468 -8.32 4.00 -6.16
N LEU A 469 -7.78 2.83 -6.51
CA LEU A 469 -6.58 2.30 -5.84
C LEU A 469 -5.30 3.08 -6.18
N ARG A 470 -5.13 3.57 -7.42
CA ARG A 470 -3.92 4.29 -7.87
C ARG A 470 -3.81 5.65 -7.18
N SER A 471 -4.91 6.39 -7.05
CA SER A 471 -4.95 7.63 -6.26
C SER A 471 -4.60 7.40 -4.80
N ARG A 472 -5.11 6.32 -4.16
CA ARG A 472 -4.77 6.00 -2.77
C ARG A 472 -3.31 5.58 -2.59
N LEU A 473 -2.75 4.77 -3.50
CA LEU A 473 -1.32 4.43 -3.52
C LEU A 473 -0.42 5.67 -3.63
N ALA A 474 -0.80 6.66 -4.43
CA ALA A 474 -0.08 7.92 -4.53
C ALA A 474 -0.19 8.73 -3.22
N LEU A 475 -1.40 8.89 -2.67
CA LEU A 475 -1.61 9.59 -1.39
C LEU A 475 -0.87 8.92 -0.22
N TRP A 476 -0.83 7.60 -0.15
CA TRP A 476 0.01 6.90 0.83
C TRP A 476 1.49 7.15 0.57
N THR A 477 1.96 7.08 -0.68
CA THR A 477 3.36 7.42 -1.03
C THR A 477 3.78 8.80 -0.51
N LEU A 478 2.93 9.83 -0.64
CA LEU A 478 3.23 11.18 -0.12
C LEU A 478 3.44 11.20 1.40
N ASN A 479 2.63 10.45 2.15
CA ASN A 479 2.74 10.39 3.62
C ASN A 479 3.93 9.52 4.05
N GLU A 480 4.11 8.37 3.40
CA GLU A 480 5.24 7.45 3.64
C GLU A 480 6.59 8.12 3.32
N SER A 481 6.66 8.99 2.30
CA SER A 481 7.89 9.70 1.94
C SER A 481 8.31 10.73 2.98
N GLU A 482 7.38 11.46 3.59
CA GLU A 482 7.68 12.44 4.65
C GLU A 482 8.02 11.72 5.96
N LEU A 483 7.34 10.61 6.28
CA LEU A 483 7.67 9.77 7.45
C LEU A 483 9.07 9.17 7.38
N LEU A 484 9.56 8.83 6.18
CA LEU A 484 10.90 8.28 5.96
C LEU A 484 12.00 9.33 5.81
N GLY A 485 11.68 10.62 5.64
CA GLY A 485 12.69 11.61 5.23
C GLY A 485 13.16 11.46 3.78
N ILE A 486 12.35 10.84 2.91
CA ILE A 486 12.49 10.91 1.45
C ILE A 486 12.08 12.33 0.99
N THR A 487 10.97 12.84 1.54
CA THR A 487 10.58 14.24 1.44
C THR A 487 10.79 14.96 2.77
N GLY A 488 10.91 16.29 2.72
CA GLY A 488 10.89 17.17 3.89
C GLY A 488 10.08 18.42 3.59
N ARG A 489 9.15 18.78 4.48
CA ARG A 489 8.21 19.90 4.29
C ARG A 489 7.36 19.79 3.00
N GLY A 490 7.14 18.57 2.53
CA GLY A 490 6.41 18.26 1.30
C GLY A 490 7.22 18.37 -0.01
N ALA A 491 8.54 18.54 0.04
CA ALA A 491 9.43 18.61 -1.14
C ALA A 491 10.48 17.48 -1.11
N LEU A 492 10.97 17.05 -2.28
CA LEU A 492 11.94 15.94 -2.40
C LEU A 492 13.37 16.40 -2.07
N SER A 493 14.01 15.71 -1.12
CA SER A 493 15.34 16.03 -0.60
C SER A 493 16.48 15.68 -1.56
N ALA A 494 17.65 16.28 -1.34
CA ALA A 494 18.87 15.99 -2.09
C ALA A 494 19.30 14.52 -1.96
N GLN A 495 19.32 13.97 -0.74
CA GLN A 495 19.65 12.55 -0.51
C GLN A 495 18.67 11.59 -1.20
N ALA A 496 17.38 11.94 -1.28
CA ALA A 496 16.40 11.14 -2.01
C ALA A 496 16.55 11.25 -3.55
N ARG A 497 16.96 12.41 -4.08
CA ARG A 497 17.29 12.57 -5.50
C ARG A 497 18.52 11.74 -5.87
N ALA A 498 19.56 11.73 -5.03
CA ALA A 498 20.72 10.86 -5.23
C ALA A 498 20.34 9.38 -5.15
N LEU A 499 19.50 8.96 -4.19
CA LEU A 499 19.05 7.57 -4.08
C LEU A 499 18.34 7.04 -5.35
N LEU A 500 17.61 7.92 -6.05
CA LEU A 500 16.85 7.58 -7.25
C LEU A 500 17.70 7.56 -8.53
N ASN A 501 18.77 8.35 -8.59
CA ASN A 501 19.55 8.61 -9.82
C ASN A 501 20.98 8.05 -9.80
N GLU A 502 21.62 8.07 -8.63
CA GLU A 502 23.06 7.79 -8.45
C GLU A 502 23.27 6.54 -7.58
N GLY A 503 22.43 6.34 -6.57
CA GLY A 503 22.36 5.13 -5.76
C GLY A 503 22.62 5.34 -4.26
N GLU A 504 22.86 4.22 -3.58
CA GLU A 504 22.87 4.10 -2.12
C GLU A 504 24.03 4.89 -1.47
N GLU A 505 25.24 4.77 -2.01
CA GLU A 505 26.45 5.45 -1.51
C GLU A 505 26.33 6.99 -1.60
N ALA A 506 25.80 7.51 -2.72
CA ALA A 506 25.60 8.94 -2.94
C ALA A 506 24.52 9.52 -2.00
N ALA A 507 23.43 8.77 -1.78
CA ALA A 507 22.38 9.13 -0.84
C ALA A 507 22.89 9.18 0.61
N ALA A 508 23.67 8.17 1.02
CA ALA A 508 24.31 8.11 2.33
C ALA A 508 25.28 9.27 2.55
N ALA A 509 26.12 9.59 1.56
CA ALA A 509 27.09 10.69 1.63
C ALA A 509 26.43 12.08 1.79
N LEU A 510 25.28 12.31 1.15
CA LEU A 510 24.51 13.56 1.32
C LEU A 510 23.77 13.63 2.66
N LEU A 511 23.31 12.50 3.20
CA LEU A 511 22.57 12.45 4.46
C LEU A 511 23.50 12.54 5.69
N ALA A 512 24.69 11.93 5.65
CA ALA A 512 25.64 11.90 6.76
C ALA A 512 25.88 13.26 7.46
N PRO A 513 26.24 14.37 6.75
CA PRO A 513 26.49 15.68 7.39
C PRO A 513 25.22 16.41 7.87
N LEU A 514 24.02 15.82 7.69
CA LEU A 514 22.75 16.38 8.14
C LEU A 514 22.18 15.65 9.36
N LEU A 515 22.74 14.49 9.72
CA LEU A 515 22.37 13.73 10.92
C LEU A 515 23.16 14.21 12.15
N PRO A 516 22.61 14.12 13.38
CA PRO A 516 23.38 14.44 14.57
C PRO A 516 24.47 13.39 14.81
N GLU A 517 25.70 13.82 15.07
CA GLU A 517 26.80 12.94 15.49
C GLU A 517 26.44 12.21 16.79
N PRO A 518 26.62 10.87 16.86
CA PRO A 518 26.53 10.12 18.11
C PRO A 518 27.54 10.63 19.15
N LEU A 519 27.13 10.62 20.42
CA LEU A 519 27.96 11.08 21.53
C LEU A 519 28.47 9.89 22.36
N ASP A 520 29.76 9.90 22.63
CA ASP A 520 30.49 9.03 23.57
C ASP A 520 30.28 9.40 25.05
N HIS A 521 29.43 10.40 25.36
CA HIS A 521 29.31 10.94 26.71
C HIS A 521 27.90 11.47 27.06
N VAL A 522 27.65 11.54 28.37
CA VAL A 522 26.51 12.23 29.00
C VAL A 522 26.97 13.36 29.93
N LEU A 523 26.01 14.16 30.40
CA LEU A 523 26.18 15.17 31.45
C LEU A 523 25.51 14.68 32.74
N LEU A 524 26.29 14.23 33.72
CA LEU A 524 25.78 13.82 35.03
C LEU A 524 25.42 15.04 35.89
N GLN A 525 24.27 14.98 36.56
CA GLN A 525 23.74 16.03 37.43
C GLN A 525 23.54 15.56 38.88
N ALA A 526 23.59 16.50 39.83
CA ALA A 526 23.58 16.19 41.26
C ALA A 526 22.23 15.65 41.82
N ASP A 527 21.15 15.67 41.02
CA ASP A 527 19.83 15.15 41.38
C ASP A 527 19.60 13.67 40.96
N LEU A 528 20.69 12.94 40.69
CA LEU A 528 20.70 11.56 40.17
C LEU A 528 20.14 11.44 38.75
N THR A 529 20.44 12.41 37.87
CA THR A 529 20.15 12.33 36.44
C THR A 529 21.39 12.35 35.55
N ALA A 530 21.26 11.79 34.35
CA ALA A 530 22.17 12.00 33.24
C ALA A 530 21.41 12.62 32.07
N VAL A 531 21.98 13.64 31.45
CA VAL A 531 21.41 14.29 30.25
C VAL A 531 22.28 13.97 29.05
N ALA A 532 21.70 13.35 28.03
CA ALA A 532 22.29 13.13 26.71
C ALA A 532 21.81 14.25 25.76
N PRO A 533 22.67 15.20 25.35
CA PRO A 533 22.27 16.33 24.51
C PRO A 533 22.14 15.98 23.00
N GLY A 534 22.24 14.70 22.65
CA GLY A 534 22.13 14.15 21.30
C GLY A 534 21.95 12.62 21.37
N PRO A 535 21.95 11.91 20.23
CA PRO A 535 22.05 10.45 20.23
C PRO A 535 23.32 10.00 20.96
N LEU A 536 23.27 8.85 21.62
CA LEU A 536 24.44 8.23 22.26
C LEU A 536 24.96 7.09 21.40
N GLU A 537 26.26 6.82 21.47
CA GLU A 537 26.84 5.61 20.88
C GLU A 537 26.23 4.34 21.48
N ARG A 538 26.13 3.27 20.67
CA ARG A 538 25.41 2.04 21.02
C ARG A 538 25.83 1.43 22.37
N PRO A 539 27.14 1.24 22.71
CA PRO A 539 27.55 0.63 23.98
C PRO A 539 27.16 1.46 25.21
N LEU A 540 27.27 2.79 25.10
CA LEU A 540 26.86 3.75 26.12
C LEU A 540 25.34 3.75 26.31
N ALA A 541 24.58 3.77 25.20
CA ALA A 541 23.12 3.75 25.21
C ALA A 541 22.57 2.45 25.82
N GLU A 542 23.12 1.29 25.46
CA GLU A 542 22.72 -0.01 25.98
C GLU A 542 23.00 -0.10 27.49
N THR A 543 24.21 0.27 27.94
CA THR A 543 24.57 0.21 29.36
C THR A 543 23.75 1.19 30.21
N LEU A 544 23.50 2.41 29.73
CA LEU A 544 22.61 3.36 30.41
C LEU A 544 21.15 2.90 30.47
N SER A 545 20.66 2.16 29.45
CA SER A 545 19.29 1.60 29.48
C SER A 545 19.08 0.55 30.56
N VAL A 546 20.16 -0.13 30.98
CA VAL A 546 20.14 -1.05 32.12
C VAL A 546 20.32 -0.27 33.43
N LEU A 547 21.34 0.60 33.51
CA LEU A 547 21.80 1.29 34.71
C LEU A 547 20.89 2.42 35.19
N ALA A 548 20.07 3.01 34.31
CA ALA A 548 19.15 4.10 34.61
C ALA A 548 17.74 3.85 34.03
N ASP A 549 16.75 4.58 34.52
CA ASP A 549 15.39 4.60 33.99
C ASP A 549 15.20 5.88 33.13
N VAL A 550 14.62 5.80 31.93
CA VAL A 550 14.42 6.98 31.06
C VAL A 550 13.21 7.80 31.56
N GLU A 551 13.44 9.06 31.90
CA GLU A 551 12.40 10.00 32.37
C GLU A 551 11.83 10.86 31.23
N SER A 552 12.62 11.18 30.21
CA SER A 552 12.13 11.92 29.04
C SER A 552 12.97 11.65 27.78
N LYS A 553 12.28 11.45 26.66
CA LYS A 553 12.84 11.41 25.30
C LYS A 553 12.54 12.74 24.61
N GLY A 554 13.32 13.77 24.90
CA GLY A 554 13.18 15.10 24.29
C GLY A 554 14.25 15.38 23.24
N GLY A 555 14.46 16.67 22.93
CA GLY A 555 15.68 17.14 22.22
C GLY A 555 16.98 16.96 23.03
N ALA A 556 16.86 16.45 24.25
CA ALA A 556 17.90 15.76 25.01
C ALA A 556 17.22 14.59 25.75
N THR A 557 17.86 13.42 25.85
CA THR A 557 17.32 12.30 26.62
C THR A 557 17.74 12.43 28.08
N VAL A 558 16.77 12.36 28.99
CA VAL A 558 17.01 12.44 30.44
C VAL A 558 16.83 11.06 31.06
N TYR A 559 17.92 10.54 31.62
CA TYR A 559 17.98 9.30 32.37
C TYR A 559 18.01 9.62 33.87
N ARG A 560 17.35 8.81 34.70
CA ARG A 560 17.37 8.90 36.16
C ARG A 560 17.92 7.62 36.77
N PHE A 561 18.93 7.76 37.63
CA PHE A 561 19.48 6.63 38.38
C PHE A 561 18.61 6.36 39.62
N THR A 562 18.18 5.12 39.79
CA THR A 562 17.34 4.69 40.92
C THR A 562 17.98 3.50 41.65
N PRO A 563 17.62 3.24 42.93
CA PRO A 563 18.05 2.01 43.61
C PRO A 563 17.58 0.71 42.93
N GLY A 564 16.62 0.80 42.00
CA GLY A 564 16.17 -0.31 41.16
C GLY A 564 17.02 -0.46 39.91
N SER A 565 17.29 0.63 39.18
CA SER A 565 18.10 0.60 37.95
C SER A 565 19.56 0.23 38.22
N VAL A 566 20.15 0.73 39.31
CA VAL A 566 21.49 0.33 39.75
C VAL A 566 21.52 -1.15 40.11
N ARG A 567 20.50 -1.67 40.82
CA ARG A 567 20.44 -3.11 41.13
C ARG A 567 20.31 -3.94 39.86
N ARG A 568 19.48 -3.53 38.91
CA ARG A 568 19.30 -4.19 37.60
C ARG A 568 20.61 -4.34 36.83
N ALA A 569 21.54 -3.39 36.93
CA ALA A 569 22.89 -3.52 36.35
C ALA A 569 23.79 -4.52 37.09
N LEU A 570 23.71 -4.59 38.43
CA LEU A 570 24.42 -5.60 39.23
C LEU A 570 23.84 -7.01 39.03
N ASP A 571 22.51 -7.13 38.91
CA ASP A 571 21.80 -8.37 38.59
C ASP A 571 22.14 -8.87 37.17
N ALA A 572 22.49 -7.95 36.26
CA ALA A 572 23.06 -8.24 34.94
C ALA A 572 24.57 -8.54 34.96
N GLY A 573 25.20 -8.62 36.14
CA GLY A 573 26.57 -9.09 36.32
C GLY A 573 27.67 -8.02 36.31
N GLN A 574 27.35 -6.72 36.24
CA GLN A 574 28.36 -5.66 36.30
C GLN A 574 28.79 -5.38 37.76
N ALA A 575 30.08 -5.18 38.02
CA ALA A 575 30.55 -4.84 39.36
C ALA A 575 30.47 -3.31 39.61
N ALA A 576 30.39 -2.92 40.89
CA ALA A 576 30.36 -1.50 41.27
C ALA A 576 31.55 -0.70 40.73
N ALA A 577 32.75 -1.29 40.73
CA ALA A 577 33.95 -0.69 40.19
C ALA A 577 33.82 -0.40 38.69
N ASP A 578 33.25 -1.33 37.93
CA ASP A 578 32.98 -1.19 36.49
C ASP A 578 31.98 -0.08 36.24
N LEU A 579 30.91 0.01 37.06
CA LEU A 579 29.90 1.08 36.97
C LEU A 579 30.50 2.48 37.25
N HIS A 580 31.36 2.61 38.27
CA HIS A 580 32.08 3.86 38.54
C HIS A 580 33.05 4.20 37.40
N ALA A 581 33.81 3.23 36.88
CA ALA A 581 34.75 3.42 35.78
C ALA A 581 34.03 3.81 34.47
N PHE A 582 32.93 3.14 34.15
CA PHE A 582 32.06 3.45 33.01
C PHE A 582 31.50 4.87 33.09
N LEU A 583 30.96 5.27 34.24
CA LEU A 583 30.44 6.63 34.46
C LEU A 583 31.54 7.70 34.47
N ALA A 584 32.76 7.37 34.88
CA ALA A 584 33.90 8.27 34.82
C ALA A 584 34.44 8.44 33.38
N ALA A 585 34.39 7.40 32.55
CA ALA A 585 34.80 7.45 31.15
C ALA A 585 33.80 8.22 30.28
N HIS A 586 32.50 7.93 30.41
CA HIS A 586 31.45 8.47 29.53
C HIS A 586 30.72 9.70 30.12
N SER A 587 31.36 10.48 30.97
CA SER A 587 30.75 11.71 31.53
C SER A 587 31.63 12.94 31.30
N ARG A 588 31.05 13.98 30.70
CA ARG A 588 31.68 15.30 30.57
C ARG A 588 31.67 16.12 31.87
N THR A 589 31.02 15.63 32.93
CA THR A 589 31.05 16.21 34.28
C THR A 589 31.61 15.19 35.29
N PRO A 590 32.32 15.62 36.36
CA PRO A 590 32.75 14.70 37.42
C PRO A 590 31.56 13.95 38.01
N VAL A 591 31.72 12.65 38.26
CA VAL A 591 30.65 11.78 38.81
C VAL A 591 30.14 12.37 40.13
N PRO A 592 28.84 12.73 40.25
CA PRO A 592 28.34 13.37 41.45
C PRO A 592 28.39 12.46 42.67
N GLN A 593 28.91 12.96 43.79
CA GLN A 593 28.99 12.23 45.07
C GLN A 593 27.69 11.48 45.48
N PRO A 594 26.46 12.02 45.27
CA PRO A 594 25.22 11.27 45.54
C PRO A 594 25.04 10.01 44.69
N LEU A 595 25.49 10.03 43.42
CA LEU A 595 25.42 8.88 42.53
C LEU A 595 26.44 7.82 42.93
N SER A 596 27.66 8.22 43.28
CA SER A 596 28.66 7.29 43.82
C SER A 596 28.19 6.61 45.10
N TYR A 597 27.57 7.35 46.03
CA TYR A 597 26.97 6.75 47.23
C TYR A 597 25.78 5.84 46.93
N LEU A 598 24.96 6.14 45.91
CA LEU A 598 23.88 5.26 45.48
C LEU A 598 24.42 3.91 44.96
N ILE A 599 25.46 3.95 44.12
CA ILE A 599 26.12 2.75 43.59
C ILE A 599 26.70 1.92 44.74
N ASP A 600 27.49 2.55 45.62
CA ASP A 600 28.10 1.86 46.77
C ASP A 600 27.07 1.28 47.75
N ASP A 601 25.96 1.97 48.03
CA ASP A 601 24.94 1.49 48.97
C ASP A 601 24.10 0.34 48.39
N VAL A 602 23.80 0.37 47.09
CA VAL A 602 23.11 -0.72 46.40
C VAL A 602 24.04 -1.91 46.19
N ALA A 603 25.28 -1.68 45.75
CA ALA A 603 26.27 -2.74 45.49
C ALA A 603 26.87 -3.34 46.76
N ARG A 604 26.91 -2.58 47.87
CA ARG A 604 27.01 -3.21 49.19
C ARG A 604 25.85 -4.18 49.34
N ARG A 605 24.59 -3.71 49.34
CA ARG A 605 23.40 -4.55 49.65
C ARG A 605 23.17 -5.77 48.74
N HIS A 606 23.83 -5.84 47.59
CA HIS A 606 23.81 -6.93 46.62
C HIS A 606 24.60 -8.17 47.10
N GLY A 607 24.33 -9.35 46.53
CA GLY A 607 25.02 -10.61 46.85
C GLY A 607 24.99 -11.09 48.31
N HIS A 608 24.24 -10.42 49.19
CA HIS A 608 24.27 -10.63 50.64
C HIS A 608 23.52 -11.89 51.10
N LEU A 609 22.37 -12.16 50.50
CA LEU A 609 21.67 -13.44 50.65
C LEU A 609 22.27 -14.40 49.63
N ARG A 610 23.11 -15.34 50.11
CA ARG A 610 23.79 -16.30 49.25
C ARG A 610 22.85 -17.44 48.87
N ILE A 611 22.31 -17.39 47.66
CA ILE A 611 21.52 -18.48 47.08
C ILE A 611 22.51 -19.51 46.51
N GLY A 612 22.54 -20.71 47.08
CA GLY A 612 23.20 -21.84 46.43
C GLY A 612 22.29 -22.40 45.34
N ALA A 613 22.86 -22.76 44.19
CA ALA A 613 22.09 -23.49 43.18
C ALA A 613 21.62 -24.83 43.78
N ALA A 614 20.31 -25.04 43.76
CA ALA A 614 19.69 -26.35 43.80
C ALA A 614 19.04 -26.52 42.43
N SER A 615 19.71 -27.24 41.53
CA SER A 615 19.26 -27.44 40.16
C SER A 615 17.85 -28.05 40.13
N ALA A 616 17.56 -28.92 41.11
CA ALA A 616 16.24 -29.45 41.40
C ALA A 616 16.06 -29.69 42.91
N TYR A 617 14.82 -29.86 43.34
CA TYR A 617 14.49 -30.30 44.70
C TYR A 617 13.45 -31.43 44.68
N VAL A 618 13.45 -32.25 45.72
CA VAL A 618 12.46 -33.32 45.97
C VAL A 618 11.76 -32.99 47.28
N ARG A 619 10.47 -32.67 47.20
CA ARG A 619 9.59 -32.57 48.37
C ARG A 619 8.82 -33.88 48.50
N CYS A 620 8.80 -34.45 49.70
CA CYS A 620 7.90 -35.55 50.04
C CYS A 620 7.37 -35.32 51.45
N ASP A 621 6.08 -35.51 51.65
CA ASP A 621 5.43 -35.26 52.93
C ASP A 621 5.66 -36.42 53.94
N ASP A 622 6.29 -37.51 53.50
CA ASP A 622 6.83 -38.59 54.34
C ASP A 622 8.38 -38.53 54.40
N GLU A 623 8.91 -38.30 55.60
CA GLU A 623 10.33 -38.27 55.91
C GLU A 623 11.02 -39.64 55.76
N ALA A 624 10.30 -40.75 55.95
CA ALA A 624 10.84 -42.10 55.79
C ALA A 624 11.24 -42.39 54.33
N VAL A 625 10.42 -41.95 53.36
CA VAL A 625 10.69 -42.11 51.92
C VAL A 625 11.94 -41.33 51.50
N LEU A 626 12.14 -40.12 52.04
CA LEU A 626 13.37 -39.34 51.77
C LEU A 626 14.62 -39.95 52.44
N ASN A 627 14.45 -40.64 53.57
CA ASN A 627 15.53 -41.39 54.21
C ASN A 627 15.89 -42.64 53.41
N GLU A 628 14.91 -43.34 52.85
CA GLU A 628 15.12 -44.48 51.94
C GLU A 628 15.85 -44.04 50.66
N ILE A 629 15.40 -42.96 50.00
CA ILE A 629 16.05 -42.41 48.80
C ILE A 629 17.51 -42.01 49.08
N LEU A 630 17.81 -41.44 50.26
CA LEU A 630 19.19 -41.10 50.66
C LEU A 630 20.05 -42.33 51.05
N ALA A 631 19.43 -43.45 51.40
CA ALA A 631 20.12 -44.69 51.80
C ALA A 631 20.36 -45.65 50.62
N ASP A 632 19.50 -45.62 49.58
CA ASP A 632 19.70 -46.38 48.36
C ASP A 632 20.94 -45.91 47.60
N ARG A 633 21.91 -46.81 47.43
CA ARG A 633 23.17 -46.57 46.73
C ARG A 633 22.98 -46.06 45.29
N ARG A 634 21.83 -46.34 44.65
CA ARG A 634 21.48 -45.83 43.31
C ARG A 634 21.39 -44.30 43.28
N SER A 635 20.98 -43.64 44.38
CA SER A 635 20.85 -42.17 44.40
C SER A 635 22.18 -41.42 44.51
N THR A 636 23.30 -42.09 44.78
CA THR A 636 24.62 -41.47 44.99
C THR A 636 25.03 -40.54 43.84
N GLY A 637 24.69 -40.89 42.59
CA GLY A 637 24.97 -40.06 41.43
C GLY A 637 24.20 -38.73 41.39
N LEU A 638 23.03 -38.67 42.04
CA LEU A 638 22.12 -37.53 42.07
C LEU A 638 22.56 -36.43 43.06
N ARG A 639 23.64 -36.65 43.82
CA ARG A 639 24.25 -35.68 44.76
C ARG A 639 23.21 -35.01 45.68
N LEU A 640 22.27 -35.81 46.19
CA LEU A 640 21.18 -35.32 47.03
C LEU A 640 21.69 -34.81 48.38
N ARG A 641 21.21 -33.63 48.77
CA ARG A 641 21.51 -32.97 50.05
C ARG A 641 20.20 -32.59 50.72
N ARG A 642 19.98 -33.05 51.95
CA ARG A 642 18.82 -32.64 52.75
C ARG A 642 18.88 -31.14 53.06
N LEU A 643 17.78 -30.44 52.82
CA LEU A 643 17.58 -29.04 53.22
C LEU A 643 16.61 -28.90 54.39
N ALA A 644 15.61 -29.79 54.46
CA ALA A 644 14.63 -29.89 55.54
C ALA A 644 14.20 -31.36 55.72
N PRO A 645 13.51 -31.73 56.82
CA PRO A 645 12.99 -33.10 57.04
C PRO A 645 12.22 -33.68 55.84
N THR A 646 11.45 -32.85 55.16
CA THR A 646 10.60 -33.19 54.01
C THR A 646 11.14 -32.68 52.66
N VAL A 647 12.39 -32.19 52.59
CA VAL A 647 12.97 -31.60 51.36
C VAL A 647 14.44 -31.98 51.14
N LEU A 648 14.73 -32.60 50.00
CA LEU A 648 16.07 -32.78 49.43
C LEU A 648 16.32 -31.77 48.30
N ALA A 649 17.57 -31.37 48.11
CA ALA A 649 18.04 -30.64 46.93
C ALA A 649 19.07 -31.47 46.15
N SER A 650 19.11 -31.30 44.84
CA SER A 650 20.07 -31.92 43.93
C SER A 650 20.86 -30.86 43.17
N GLN A 651 22.03 -31.26 42.65
CA GLN A 651 22.77 -30.53 41.63
C GLN A 651 22.45 -31.01 40.21
N ALA A 652 21.72 -32.13 40.06
CA ALA A 652 21.22 -32.62 38.78
C ALA A 652 20.00 -31.82 38.30
N ASP A 653 19.84 -31.71 36.99
CA ASP A 653 18.70 -31.07 36.33
C ASP A 653 17.35 -31.69 36.76
N PRO A 654 16.24 -30.92 36.84
CA PRO A 654 14.93 -31.45 37.22
C PRO A 654 14.45 -32.62 36.38
N GLY A 655 14.73 -32.63 35.07
CA GLY A 655 14.39 -33.75 34.18
C GLY A 655 15.18 -35.00 34.54
N ALA A 656 16.51 -34.88 34.61
CA ALA A 656 17.40 -36.01 34.94
C ALA A 656 17.12 -36.59 36.34
N LEU A 657 16.77 -35.74 37.32
CA LEU A 657 16.37 -36.19 38.66
C LEU A 657 15.01 -36.91 38.65
N LEU A 658 14.04 -36.37 37.90
CA LEU A 658 12.69 -36.93 37.76
C LEU A 658 12.70 -38.28 37.02
N GLU A 659 13.59 -38.47 36.05
CA GLU A 659 13.80 -39.74 35.37
C GLU A 659 14.51 -40.77 36.27
N ALA A 660 15.64 -40.42 36.88
CA ALA A 660 16.39 -41.36 37.72
C ALA A 660 15.58 -41.84 38.95
N LEU A 661 14.75 -40.98 39.55
CA LEU A 661 13.85 -41.39 40.63
C LEU A 661 12.75 -42.35 40.17
N ARG A 662 12.34 -42.32 38.89
CA ARG A 662 11.42 -43.30 38.30
C ARG A 662 12.09 -44.64 38.05
N GLU A 663 13.34 -44.64 37.57
CA GLU A 663 14.15 -45.86 37.45
C GLU A 663 14.43 -46.51 38.83
N MET A 664 14.50 -45.69 39.89
CA MET A 664 14.60 -46.18 41.26
C MET A 664 13.30 -46.83 41.78
N GLY A 665 12.15 -46.53 41.19
CA GLY A 665 10.83 -47.08 41.55
C GLY A 665 9.82 -46.06 42.11
N TYR A 666 10.19 -44.78 42.21
CA TYR A 666 9.34 -43.72 42.76
C TYR A 666 8.52 -42.99 41.67
N ALA A 667 7.48 -42.25 42.06
CA ALA A 667 6.55 -41.58 41.14
C ALA A 667 6.55 -40.04 41.25
N PRO A 668 7.67 -39.34 40.94
CA PRO A 668 7.77 -37.88 41.01
C PRO A 668 7.02 -37.14 39.89
N ALA A 669 6.58 -35.93 40.21
CA ALA A 669 6.09 -34.89 39.31
C ALA A 669 6.98 -33.63 39.42
N ALA A 670 7.02 -32.81 38.37
CA ALA A 670 7.81 -31.58 38.36
C ALA A 670 7.06 -30.44 39.08
N GLU A 671 7.68 -29.80 40.08
CA GLU A 671 7.08 -28.69 40.84
C GLU A 671 7.49 -27.31 40.30
N SER A 672 6.73 -26.29 40.64
CA SER A 672 6.82 -24.91 40.18
C SER A 672 7.64 -24.01 41.11
N ALA A 673 8.10 -22.86 40.60
CA ALA A 673 8.64 -21.77 41.43
C ALA A 673 7.60 -21.23 42.43
N GLU A 674 6.30 -21.37 42.14
CA GLU A 674 5.17 -21.02 43.01
C GLU A 674 4.57 -22.23 43.78
N GLY A 675 5.07 -23.45 43.59
CA GLY A 675 4.59 -24.68 44.26
C GLY A 675 3.47 -25.46 43.55
N ASP A 676 2.94 -24.94 42.44
CA ASP A 676 2.14 -25.68 41.44
C ASP A 676 3.02 -26.65 40.61
N VAL A 677 2.60 -27.02 39.39
CA VAL A 677 3.41 -27.73 38.37
C VAL A 677 3.70 -26.75 37.22
N LEU A 678 4.97 -26.46 36.90
CA LEU A 678 5.33 -25.47 35.85
C LEU A 678 6.39 -25.93 34.84
N ILE A 679 6.47 -25.15 33.77
CA ILE A 679 7.41 -25.20 32.64
C ILE A 679 8.16 -23.85 32.61
N THR A 680 9.44 -23.86 32.20
CA THR A 680 10.41 -22.76 32.42
C THR A 680 10.38 -21.64 31.36
N ARG A 681 11.22 -20.60 31.54
CA ARG A 681 11.20 -19.33 30.80
C ARG A 681 12.54 -19.04 30.12
N ALA A 682 12.53 -18.36 28.96
CA ALA A 682 13.66 -18.24 28.04
C ALA A 682 14.28 -16.83 27.93
N GLY A 683 15.47 -16.76 27.31
CA GLY A 683 16.20 -15.52 27.01
C GLY A 683 15.74 -14.79 25.73
N ALA A 684 16.59 -13.89 25.22
CA ALA A 684 16.30 -13.08 24.03
C ALA A 684 16.01 -13.96 22.80
N ARG A 685 14.90 -13.70 22.10
CA ARG A 685 14.45 -14.50 20.95
C ARG A 685 14.91 -13.85 19.64
N ARG A 686 15.49 -14.66 18.77
CA ARG A 686 15.68 -14.39 17.34
C ARG A 686 14.91 -15.41 16.53
N THR A 687 14.53 -15.04 15.32
CA THR A 687 14.13 -16.01 14.29
C THR A 687 15.36 -16.67 13.68
N PRO A 688 15.22 -17.75 12.90
CA PRO A 688 16.23 -18.13 11.91
C PRO A 688 16.55 -16.96 10.94
N PRO A 689 17.73 -16.96 10.29
CA PRO A 689 18.04 -16.02 9.22
C PRO A 689 17.00 -16.07 8.10
N ARG A 690 16.55 -14.91 7.62
CA ARG A 690 15.51 -14.81 6.59
C ARG A 690 15.82 -13.69 5.60
N THR A 691 15.80 -14.00 4.31
CA THR A 691 15.84 -13.01 3.23
C THR A 691 14.59 -12.10 3.28
N PRO A 692 14.74 -10.79 2.98
CA PRO A 692 13.61 -9.90 2.70
C PRO A 692 12.60 -10.52 1.72
N PRO A 693 11.28 -10.30 1.89
CA PRO A 693 10.27 -10.84 0.99
C PRO A 693 10.45 -10.29 -0.43
N THR A 694 10.57 -11.18 -1.42
CA THR A 694 10.66 -10.80 -2.83
C THR A 694 9.38 -10.07 -3.27
N PRO A 695 9.47 -8.84 -3.80
CA PRO A 695 8.31 -8.11 -4.31
C PRO A 695 7.53 -8.88 -5.38
N VAL A 696 6.21 -8.85 -5.32
CA VAL A 696 5.33 -9.53 -6.30
C VAL A 696 5.27 -8.73 -7.61
N PRO A 697 5.96 -9.15 -8.69
CA PRO A 697 6.12 -8.30 -9.86
C PRO A 697 4.87 -8.36 -10.75
N GLU A 698 4.48 -7.22 -11.34
CA GLU A 698 3.31 -7.19 -12.24
C GLU A 698 3.58 -7.77 -13.64
N ARG A 699 4.86 -7.89 -13.97
CA ARG A 699 5.43 -8.38 -15.23
C ARG A 699 6.36 -9.57 -14.90
N PRO A 700 6.50 -10.58 -15.78
CA PRO A 700 7.60 -11.55 -15.67
C PRO A 700 8.96 -10.84 -15.51
N PRO A 701 9.91 -11.43 -14.76
CA PRO A 701 11.22 -10.82 -14.56
C PRO A 701 11.98 -10.66 -15.88
N ASP A 702 12.78 -9.60 -15.97
CA ASP A 702 13.68 -9.35 -17.09
C ASP A 702 14.71 -10.49 -17.21
N PRO A 703 14.79 -11.22 -18.35
CA PRO A 703 15.74 -12.32 -18.53
C PRO A 703 17.21 -11.88 -18.40
N GLY A 704 17.53 -10.59 -18.57
CA GLY A 704 18.87 -10.06 -18.35
C GLY A 704 19.26 -9.91 -16.87
N ARG A 705 18.30 -9.89 -15.93
CA ARG A 705 18.55 -9.53 -14.51
C ARG A 705 18.52 -10.72 -13.55
N ASN A 706 19.16 -11.83 -13.93
CA ASN A 706 19.32 -13.00 -13.05
C ASN A 706 20.30 -12.70 -11.90
N PRO A 707 19.87 -12.71 -10.62
CA PRO A 707 20.73 -12.32 -9.48
C PRO A 707 21.83 -13.34 -9.16
N ALA A 708 21.77 -14.56 -9.69
CA ALA A 708 22.66 -15.68 -9.38
C ALA A 708 24.14 -15.54 -9.86
N ARG A 709 24.60 -14.32 -10.19
CA ARG A 709 25.97 -14.02 -10.63
C ARG A 709 26.74 -12.97 -9.82
N ARG A 710 26.20 -12.48 -8.69
CA ARG A 710 26.94 -11.60 -7.75
C ARG A 710 27.60 -12.33 -6.56
N GLY A 711 27.64 -13.67 -6.56
CA GLY A 711 28.44 -14.46 -5.60
C GLY A 711 29.76 -14.90 -6.20
N GLY A 712 30.83 -14.11 -6.02
CA GLY A 712 32.12 -14.36 -6.69
C GLY A 712 33.30 -13.56 -6.11
N THR A 713 33.43 -13.53 -4.78
CA THR A 713 34.50 -12.81 -4.08
C THR A 713 35.88 -13.39 -4.38
N SER A 714 36.76 -12.56 -4.97
CA SER A 714 38.12 -12.94 -5.34
C SER A 714 39.02 -13.16 -4.13
N HIS A 715 39.42 -14.39 -3.87
CA HIS A 715 40.51 -14.69 -2.93
C HIS A 715 41.88 -14.34 -3.55
N PRO A 716 42.75 -13.59 -2.86
CA PRO A 716 44.10 -13.30 -3.35
C PRO A 716 44.98 -14.55 -3.27
N ARG A 717 45.47 -15.04 -4.42
CA ARG A 717 46.42 -16.15 -4.46
C ARG A 717 47.84 -15.67 -4.14
N GLY A 718 48.41 -16.18 -3.04
CA GLY A 718 49.82 -16.00 -2.71
C GLY A 718 50.75 -16.62 -3.76
N ARG A 719 51.93 -16.01 -3.94
CA ARG A 719 53.01 -16.56 -4.77
C ARG A 719 53.60 -17.82 -4.14
N HIS A 720 53.86 -18.85 -4.95
CA HIS A 720 55.06 -19.69 -4.79
C HIS A 720 55.66 -20.05 -6.16
N GLY A 721 56.94 -20.43 -6.16
CA GLY A 721 57.81 -20.38 -7.34
C GLY A 721 57.72 -21.56 -8.31
N ARG A 722 58.27 -21.36 -9.52
CA ARG A 722 58.55 -22.42 -10.50
C ARG A 722 59.89 -23.10 -10.20
N HIS A 723 59.93 -24.43 -10.14
CA HIS A 723 61.04 -25.33 -10.55
C HIS A 723 60.45 -26.76 -10.60
N GLY A 724 60.77 -27.69 -11.50
CA GLY A 724 61.57 -27.63 -12.74
C GLY A 724 62.02 -29.04 -13.15
N GLY A 725 61.88 -29.45 -14.43
CA GLY A 725 62.36 -30.75 -14.94
C GLY A 725 61.35 -31.51 -15.85
N PRO A 726 61.75 -32.00 -17.04
CA PRO A 726 60.89 -32.78 -17.96
C PRO A 726 61.45 -34.18 -18.35
N GLN A 727 60.70 -34.91 -19.20
CA GLN A 727 61.03 -36.22 -19.85
C GLN A 727 60.93 -37.45 -18.90
N GLY A 728 60.56 -38.68 -19.33
CA GLY A 728 60.23 -39.22 -20.67
C GLY A 728 59.06 -40.25 -20.64
N PRO A 729 58.77 -40.98 -21.75
CA PRO A 729 57.39 -41.44 -22.06
C PRO A 729 57.10 -42.95 -22.03
N GLY A 730 55.79 -43.27 -21.99
CA GLY A 730 55.17 -44.58 -22.27
C GLY A 730 53.83 -44.74 -21.51
N GLU A 731 52.74 -45.29 -22.04
CA GLU A 731 52.38 -45.63 -23.42
C GLU A 731 50.83 -45.72 -23.56
N HIS A 732 50.32 -46.02 -24.76
CA HIS A 732 48.91 -46.26 -25.13
C HIS A 732 47.91 -45.07 -25.14
N ARG A 733 47.03 -45.12 -26.15
CA ARG A 733 46.04 -44.11 -26.53
C ARG A 733 44.84 -44.82 -27.16
N LEU A 734 43.62 -44.61 -26.65
CA LEU A 734 42.39 -45.00 -27.32
C LEU A 734 41.23 -44.05 -26.96
N VAL A 735 40.16 -44.10 -27.74
CA VAL A 735 39.19 -43.00 -27.90
C VAL A 735 37.84 -43.34 -27.27
N VAL A 736 37.19 -42.34 -26.68
CA VAL A 736 35.77 -42.40 -26.31
C VAL A 736 35.03 -41.25 -26.99
N HIS A 737 34.10 -41.59 -27.89
CA HIS A 737 33.01 -40.72 -28.30
C HIS A 737 31.73 -41.19 -27.61
N HIS A 738 30.90 -40.27 -27.14
CA HIS A 738 29.60 -40.58 -26.58
C HIS A 738 28.50 -40.11 -27.54
N ASP A 739 27.66 -41.05 -27.96
CA ASP A 739 26.46 -40.82 -28.75
C ASP A 739 25.29 -41.55 -28.05
N LEU A 740 24.10 -40.96 -28.02
CA LEU A 740 22.92 -41.56 -27.37
C LEU A 740 21.65 -41.27 -28.18
N ARG A 741 21.11 -42.32 -28.80
CA ARG A 741 19.75 -42.36 -29.37
C ARG A 741 18.94 -43.46 -28.67
N LEU A 742 17.63 -43.23 -28.56
CA LEU A 742 16.68 -44.17 -27.94
C LEU A 742 16.15 -45.20 -28.95
N PRO A 743 15.95 -46.48 -28.55
CA PRO A 743 15.38 -47.54 -29.41
C PRO A 743 13.83 -47.68 -29.30
N PRO A 744 13.19 -48.41 -30.24
CA PRO A 744 11.71 -48.55 -30.34
C PRO A 744 11.13 -49.82 -29.67
N PRO A 745 9.78 -49.95 -29.57
CA PRO A 745 9.11 -51.15 -29.04
C PRO A 745 8.91 -52.29 -30.06
N HIS A 746 8.61 -53.50 -29.56
CA HIS A 746 8.38 -54.72 -30.35
C HIS A 746 6.90 -55.10 -30.52
N HIS A 747 6.61 -55.94 -31.52
CA HIS A 747 5.31 -56.59 -31.81
C HIS A 747 5.50 -58.12 -32.01
N LEU A 748 4.37 -58.84 -32.22
CA LEU A 748 4.12 -60.31 -32.27
C LEU A 748 3.51 -60.86 -30.96
N GLY A 749 2.52 -61.76 -30.95
CA GLY A 749 1.67 -62.29 -32.04
C GLY A 749 1.19 -63.72 -31.79
N GLY A 750 -0.11 -63.97 -31.57
CA GLY A 750 -0.67 -65.32 -31.36
C GLY A 750 -2.16 -65.36 -31.00
N ASP A 751 -2.85 -66.43 -31.40
CA ASP A 751 -4.29 -66.78 -31.30
C ASP A 751 -4.36 -68.34 -31.13
N PRO A 752 -5.49 -69.06 -30.92
CA PRO A 752 -6.90 -68.63 -30.86
C PRO A 752 -7.83 -69.24 -29.76
N GLY A 753 -8.93 -68.52 -29.49
CA GLY A 753 -10.31 -69.05 -29.49
C GLY A 753 -10.82 -70.06 -28.43
N HIS A 754 -11.77 -69.60 -27.59
CA HIS A 754 -13.08 -70.25 -27.30
C HIS A 754 -14.04 -69.25 -26.60
N GLY A 755 -15.36 -69.47 -26.70
CA GLY A 755 -16.41 -68.71 -25.99
C GLY A 755 -17.52 -69.66 -25.48
N PRO A 756 -18.78 -69.23 -25.24
CA PRO A 756 -19.35 -67.87 -25.33
C PRO A 756 -20.28 -67.48 -24.13
N GLY A 757 -20.90 -66.28 -24.17
CA GLY A 757 -22.21 -66.04 -23.53
C GLY A 757 -22.38 -64.72 -22.74
N GLY A 758 -23.20 -63.78 -23.26
CA GLY A 758 -23.62 -62.56 -22.54
C GLY A 758 -24.23 -61.47 -23.45
N ARG A 759 -25.57 -61.40 -23.50
CA ARG A 759 -26.43 -60.41 -24.20
C ARG A 759 -26.76 -59.22 -23.28
N ASP A 760 -27.23 -58.03 -23.69
CA ASP A 760 -27.30 -57.21 -24.92
C ASP A 760 -27.33 -55.73 -24.40
N ASP A 761 -26.87 -54.63 -25.03
CA ASP A 761 -27.11 -54.03 -26.36
C ASP A 761 -28.57 -53.55 -26.63
N ARG A 762 -28.86 -52.43 -27.33
CA ARG A 762 -28.12 -51.15 -27.57
C ARG A 762 -29.09 -50.03 -28.02
N HIS A 763 -28.61 -48.78 -27.98
CA HIS A 763 -28.99 -47.54 -28.71
C HIS A 763 -30.15 -47.46 -29.75
N ARG A 764 -30.77 -46.25 -29.79
CA ARG A 764 -31.52 -45.57 -30.91
C ARG A 764 -32.89 -46.17 -31.29
N GLY A 765 -33.82 -45.44 -31.93
CA GLY A 765 -33.91 -43.99 -32.17
C GLY A 765 -34.78 -43.59 -33.37
N LEU A 766 -35.85 -42.80 -33.15
CA LEU A 766 -36.76 -42.14 -34.12
C LEU A 766 -37.55 -43.01 -35.13
N ASP A 767 -38.90 -42.97 -35.11
CA ASP A 767 -39.66 -42.17 -36.09
C ASP A 767 -41.18 -41.99 -35.71
N ARG A 768 -41.92 -41.37 -36.64
CA ARG A 768 -43.26 -40.73 -36.66
C ARG A 768 -44.59 -41.51 -36.36
N LEU A 769 -45.60 -40.68 -36.02
CA LEU A 769 -47.02 -40.62 -36.50
C LEU A 769 -48.20 -41.39 -35.83
N ARG A 770 -49.30 -40.60 -35.65
CA ARG A 770 -50.76 -40.89 -35.72
C ARG A 770 -51.51 -41.79 -34.70
N GLN A 771 -52.08 -41.09 -33.71
CA GLN A 771 -53.49 -41.11 -33.25
C GLN A 771 -54.44 -42.28 -33.64
N ARG A 772 -54.97 -42.95 -32.61
CA ARG A 772 -56.42 -43.10 -32.29
C ARG A 772 -56.56 -43.02 -30.76
N GLY A 773 -57.68 -42.64 -30.13
CA GLY A 773 -58.99 -42.21 -30.64
C GLY A 773 -60.13 -42.75 -29.73
N GLY A 774 -60.46 -42.05 -28.63
CA GLY A 774 -61.06 -42.68 -27.43
C GLY A 774 -62.38 -42.14 -26.85
N ARG A 775 -63.12 -41.23 -27.53
CA ARG A 775 -64.47 -40.70 -27.16
C ARG A 775 -64.56 -39.82 -25.87
N GLY A 776 -65.60 -38.99 -25.74
CA GLY A 776 -66.01 -38.39 -24.44
C GLY A 776 -66.12 -36.85 -24.30
N GLN A 777 -66.73 -36.14 -25.25
CA GLN A 777 -67.11 -34.70 -25.16
C GLN A 777 -68.56 -34.53 -24.62
N PRO A 778 -69.08 -33.32 -24.27
CA PRO A 778 -68.44 -32.06 -23.83
C PRO A 778 -69.25 -31.24 -22.75
N THR A 779 -68.88 -29.95 -22.60
CA THR A 779 -69.70 -28.74 -22.24
C THR A 779 -70.08 -28.38 -20.80
N ARG A 780 -69.76 -27.11 -20.44
CA ARG A 780 -70.52 -26.08 -19.66
C ARG A 780 -70.97 -26.42 -18.22
N ASP A 781 -70.92 -25.53 -17.22
CA ASP A 781 -70.86 -24.05 -17.18
C ASP A 781 -70.15 -23.50 -15.91
N ARG A 782 -70.05 -22.16 -15.77
CA ARG A 782 -69.82 -21.46 -14.48
C ARG A 782 -71.11 -20.77 -14.01
N PRO A 783 -71.41 -20.79 -12.70
CA PRO A 783 -71.27 -19.56 -11.91
C PRO A 783 -70.61 -19.76 -10.52
N GLY A 784 -70.37 -18.66 -9.79
CA GLY A 784 -70.04 -18.65 -8.35
C GLY A 784 -71.31 -18.55 -7.48
N PRO A 785 -71.32 -17.86 -6.31
CA PRO A 785 -70.26 -17.03 -5.69
C PRO A 785 -70.15 -17.23 -4.14
N ARG A 786 -69.80 -16.17 -3.39
CA ARG A 786 -69.65 -16.02 -1.90
C ARG A 786 -68.27 -16.51 -1.37
N GLY A 787 -67.48 -15.76 -0.59
CA GLY A 787 -67.57 -14.38 -0.03
C GLY A 787 -67.98 -14.37 1.45
N GLY A 788 -67.35 -13.65 2.40
CA GLY A 788 -66.20 -12.72 2.37
C GLY A 788 -65.48 -12.70 3.75
N ARG A 789 -64.93 -11.62 4.33
CA ARG A 789 -64.97 -10.17 4.02
C ARG A 789 -63.80 -9.38 4.69
N LEU A 790 -63.19 -8.46 3.93
CA LEU A 790 -62.73 -7.10 4.36
C LEU A 790 -61.58 -6.98 5.41
N ARG A 791 -60.81 -5.86 5.48
CA ARG A 791 -61.01 -4.48 4.97
C ARG A 791 -59.82 -3.92 4.16
N HIS A 792 -60.11 -2.95 3.29
CA HIS A 792 -59.15 -2.07 2.60
C HIS A 792 -58.95 -0.73 3.31
N GLY A 793 -57.91 0.02 2.93
CA GLY A 793 -57.84 1.48 3.08
C GLY A 793 -56.42 2.04 3.34
N VAL A 794 -55.81 3.01 2.65
CA VAL A 794 -55.88 3.66 1.31
C VAL A 794 -55.10 5.00 1.44
N ARG A 795 -54.44 5.44 0.34
CA ARG A 795 -53.79 6.76 0.08
C ARG A 795 -52.40 7.07 0.68
N PRO A 796 -51.47 7.62 -0.14
CA PRO A 796 -50.28 8.34 0.33
C PRO A 796 -50.65 9.78 0.75
N HIS A 797 -49.71 10.49 1.39
CA HIS A 797 -49.89 11.90 1.78
C HIS A 797 -49.02 12.85 0.95
N SER A 798 -49.68 13.78 0.26
CA SER A 798 -49.06 14.95 -0.38
C SER A 798 -49.39 16.23 0.38
N ARG A 799 -48.35 16.95 0.82
CA ARG A 799 -48.39 18.39 1.14
C ARG A 799 -47.12 18.99 0.54
N ARG A 800 -47.25 19.71 -0.57
CA ARG A 800 -47.36 21.19 -0.66
C ARG A 800 -46.07 21.87 -0.22
N GLY A 801 -45.36 22.47 -1.18
CA GLY A 801 -44.20 23.34 -0.93
C GLY A 801 -44.61 24.77 -0.59
N PRO A 802 -43.74 25.75 -0.90
CA PRO A 802 -44.22 26.81 -1.80
C PRO A 802 -43.26 27.17 -2.95
N HIS A 803 -43.90 27.42 -4.10
CA HIS A 803 -43.63 28.39 -5.19
C HIS A 803 -42.26 29.05 -5.41
N LEU A 804 -41.97 29.28 -6.70
CA LEU A 804 -40.89 30.08 -7.26
C LEU A 804 -41.46 31.10 -8.27
N ARG A 805 -40.85 32.29 -8.37
CA ARG A 805 -40.99 33.32 -9.44
C ARG A 805 -42.35 34.08 -9.48
N PRO A 806 -42.47 35.24 -10.18
CA PRO A 806 -41.50 35.93 -11.07
C PRO A 806 -41.15 37.39 -10.71
N ALA A 807 -40.49 38.07 -11.66
CA ALA A 807 -39.89 39.42 -11.68
C ALA A 807 -40.86 40.62 -11.54
N PRO A 808 -40.40 41.90 -11.60
CA PRO A 808 -40.07 42.54 -12.89
C PRO A 808 -38.81 43.45 -12.90
N ASP A 809 -38.53 44.01 -14.08
CA ASP A 809 -37.52 45.03 -14.40
C ASP A 809 -38.06 46.50 -14.28
N HIS A 810 -37.20 47.46 -14.68
CA HIS A 810 -37.40 48.93 -14.77
C HIS A 810 -37.21 49.73 -13.46
N GLY A 811 -36.59 50.93 -13.48
CA GLY A 811 -35.89 51.61 -14.58
C GLY A 811 -35.53 53.08 -14.27
N GLY A 812 -34.42 53.57 -14.84
CA GLY A 812 -33.95 54.97 -14.73
C GLY A 812 -33.12 55.29 -13.46
N GLY A 813 -32.19 56.26 -13.47
CA GLY A 813 -31.69 57.04 -14.61
C GLY A 813 -30.67 58.13 -14.20
N GLY A 814 -29.63 58.34 -15.02
CA GLY A 814 -28.59 59.37 -14.82
C GLY A 814 -27.52 59.05 -13.76
N ALA A 815 -26.38 59.75 -13.68
CA ALA A 815 -25.72 60.63 -14.67
C ALA A 815 -24.26 60.92 -14.25
N GLY A 816 -23.39 61.25 -15.22
CA GLY A 816 -22.19 62.09 -15.00
C GLY A 816 -20.83 61.41 -14.79
N GLY A 817 -19.91 61.65 -15.75
CA GLY A 817 -18.44 61.75 -15.54
C GLY A 817 -17.64 60.49 -15.15
N GLY A 818 -16.66 60.00 -15.93
CA GLY A 818 -16.18 60.36 -17.27
C GLY A 818 -14.67 60.62 -17.34
N ARG A 819 -14.00 60.01 -18.35
CA ARG A 819 -12.53 60.01 -18.59
C ARG A 819 -11.75 59.23 -17.52
N GLY A 820 -10.80 58.35 -17.81
CA GLY A 820 -10.09 57.99 -19.06
C GLY A 820 -8.57 57.91 -18.75
N GLY A 821 -7.76 57.01 -19.30
CA GLY A 821 -8.02 55.92 -20.26
C GLY A 821 -6.77 55.03 -20.44
N VAL A 822 -6.63 54.44 -21.64
CA VAL A 822 -5.43 53.78 -22.25
C VAL A 822 -4.04 54.11 -21.65
N GLY A 823 -3.07 53.19 -21.60
CA GLY A 823 -2.97 51.80 -22.10
C GLY A 823 -1.94 50.99 -21.27
N ALA A 824 -1.84 49.65 -21.34
CA ALA A 824 -1.45 48.83 -22.48
C ALA A 824 -0.04 49.17 -23.03
N THR A 825 1.02 48.50 -22.53
CA THR A 825 1.94 47.62 -23.31
C THR A 825 3.08 47.03 -22.45
N THR A 826 3.39 45.75 -22.68
CA THR A 826 4.67 45.05 -22.46
C THR A 826 5.79 45.62 -23.39
N PRO A 827 7.12 45.28 -23.29
CA PRO A 827 7.66 43.96 -22.91
C PRO A 827 9.04 43.90 -22.18
N SER A 828 9.41 42.66 -21.84
CA SER A 828 10.73 42.00 -21.91
C SER A 828 12.07 42.77 -21.79
N ALA A 829 12.76 42.48 -20.68
CA ALA A 829 14.03 41.71 -20.61
C ALA A 829 15.40 42.32 -20.99
N MET A 830 16.45 41.72 -20.36
CA MET A 830 17.88 41.72 -20.74
C MET A 830 18.68 43.03 -20.54
N LEU A 831 19.97 43.06 -20.16
CA LEU A 831 20.99 42.01 -19.90
C LEU A 831 22.03 42.49 -18.83
N ARG A 832 22.72 41.54 -18.19
CA ARG A 832 24.09 41.56 -17.57
C ARG A 832 24.76 42.91 -17.19
N ALA A 833 25.25 42.98 -15.95
CA ALA A 833 26.70 42.93 -15.68
C ALA A 833 27.03 42.70 -14.18
N CYS A 834 28.15 42.02 -13.92
CA CYS A 834 28.87 41.94 -12.64
C CYS A 834 30.37 41.86 -13.00
N PRO A 835 31.31 42.50 -12.27
CA PRO A 835 31.81 41.88 -11.03
C PRO A 835 32.15 42.85 -9.86
N GLN A 836 32.04 42.30 -8.64
CA GLN A 836 32.98 42.27 -7.49
C GLN A 836 34.23 43.20 -7.40
N PRO A 837 34.87 43.37 -6.20
CA PRO A 837 34.50 42.95 -4.81
C PRO A 837 34.81 43.97 -3.66
N ALA A 838 34.66 43.50 -2.41
CA ALA A 838 35.51 43.81 -1.24
C ALA A 838 35.13 45.02 -0.32
N PRO A 839 35.62 45.09 0.95
CA PRO A 839 34.68 44.88 2.08
C PRO A 839 34.70 45.96 3.22
N PRO A 840 35.05 45.69 4.50
CA PRO A 840 34.06 45.80 5.58
C PRO A 840 34.43 46.74 6.74
N LEU A 841 33.45 47.03 7.62
CA LEU A 841 33.74 47.57 8.97
C LEU A 841 32.91 46.88 10.07
N SER A 842 33.61 46.49 11.12
CA SER A 842 33.11 46.22 12.48
C SER A 842 34.24 46.59 13.45
N PRO A 843 33.93 47.25 14.58
CA PRO A 843 34.58 46.83 15.82
C PRO A 843 33.70 46.89 17.08
N CYS A 844 33.55 45.73 17.73
CA CYS A 844 34.03 45.43 19.09
C CYS A 844 33.53 46.16 20.38
N LEU A 845 33.09 45.30 21.32
CA LEU A 845 33.49 45.18 22.75
C LEU A 845 32.71 45.88 23.92
N GLN A 846 32.50 45.03 24.96
CA GLN A 846 32.62 45.26 26.42
C GLN A 846 31.47 45.76 27.35
N THR A 847 30.68 44.76 27.81
CA THR A 847 30.50 44.32 29.23
C THR A 847 29.81 45.15 30.35
N ARG A 848 28.78 44.48 30.96
CA ARG A 848 28.37 44.45 32.40
C ARG A 848 27.63 45.67 33.01
N PRO A 849 26.86 45.51 34.13
CA PRO A 849 26.02 44.36 34.51
C PRO A 849 24.65 44.70 35.17
N GLY A 850 23.61 43.90 34.87
CA GLY A 850 22.69 43.34 35.89
C GLY A 850 21.46 44.13 36.38
N ARG A 851 20.27 43.55 36.18
CA ARG A 851 19.17 43.42 37.18
C ARG A 851 18.21 42.29 36.77
N ARG A 852 17.49 41.69 37.73
CA ARG A 852 16.56 40.56 37.50
C ARG A 852 15.13 41.04 37.29
N CYS A 853 14.39 40.45 36.35
CA CYS A 853 12.94 40.28 36.48
C CYS A 853 12.47 38.95 35.82
N ARG A 854 11.19 38.58 35.95
CA ARG A 854 10.72 37.18 35.79
C ARG A 854 9.75 36.96 34.62
N ARG A 855 9.94 35.78 33.99
CA ARG A 855 8.92 34.82 33.47
C ARG A 855 8.26 35.04 32.10
N CYS A 856 7.77 33.90 31.61
CA CYS A 856 6.77 33.66 30.54
C CYS A 856 7.22 33.82 29.09
N SER A 857 7.79 32.73 28.57
CA SER A 857 7.81 32.39 27.14
C SER A 857 6.40 32.20 26.55
N ARG A 858 6.25 32.53 25.26
CA ARG A 858 5.23 31.97 24.36
C ARG A 858 5.58 32.26 22.90
N SER A 859 5.89 31.21 22.13
CA SER A 859 6.09 31.30 20.67
C SER A 859 4.75 31.37 19.94
N PRO A 860 4.62 32.11 18.82
CA PRO A 860 3.42 32.12 18.01
C PRO A 860 3.31 30.85 17.14
N GLY A 861 2.37 29.97 17.48
CA GLY A 861 1.97 28.86 16.60
C GLY A 861 1.12 29.35 15.43
N TRP A 862 1.33 28.79 14.24
CA TRP A 862 0.65 29.21 13.02
C TRP A 862 -0.81 28.78 12.96
N ILE A 863 -1.62 29.56 12.24
CA ILE A 863 -3.07 29.37 12.11
C ILE A 863 -3.37 28.63 10.80
N TRP A 864 -4.19 27.59 10.86
CA TRP A 864 -4.99 27.16 9.71
C TRP A 864 -6.48 27.09 10.05
N ARG A 865 -7.26 27.80 9.25
CA ARG A 865 -8.69 27.62 9.01
C ARG A 865 -8.78 27.03 7.58
N SER A 866 -9.73 26.20 7.20
CA SER A 866 -10.95 25.74 7.88
C SER A 866 -11.54 24.53 7.15
N CYS A 867 -12.32 23.71 7.84
CA CYS A 867 -13.37 22.90 7.21
C CYS A 867 -14.69 23.06 7.98
N THR A 868 -15.83 22.94 7.29
CA THR A 868 -17.11 23.53 7.72
C THR A 868 -17.98 22.63 8.59
N GLY A 869 -18.17 22.99 9.86
CA GLY A 869 -19.08 22.28 10.78
C GLY A 869 -20.51 22.85 10.83
N ARG A 870 -21.51 22.10 10.34
CA ARG A 870 -22.95 22.35 10.58
C ARG A 870 -23.71 21.10 11.05
N SER A 871 -23.44 20.63 12.28
CA SER A 871 -24.46 20.09 13.23
C SER A 871 -23.83 19.57 14.52
N ILE A 872 -23.80 20.40 15.58
CA ILE A 872 -23.61 19.95 16.99
C ILE A 872 -23.91 21.06 18.02
N ARG A 873 -23.95 22.34 17.60
CA ARG A 873 -24.17 23.53 18.47
C ARG A 873 -25.56 23.68 19.14
N ARG A 874 -26.42 22.66 19.14
CA ARG A 874 -27.76 22.71 19.80
C ARG A 874 -27.89 21.92 21.12
N MET A 875 -26.99 20.97 21.42
CA MET A 875 -27.16 20.09 22.59
C MET A 875 -26.50 20.59 23.90
N TRP A 876 -25.50 21.48 23.81
CA TRP A 876 -24.67 21.91 24.96
C TRP A 876 -25.05 23.28 25.58
N ARG A 877 -26.30 23.75 25.40
CA ARG A 877 -26.78 25.03 25.97
C ARG A 877 -27.93 24.91 27.00
N ARG A 878 -28.09 23.74 27.62
CA ARG A 878 -28.91 23.53 28.83
C ARG A 878 -28.18 22.64 29.85
N CYS A 879 -27.40 23.25 30.75
CA CYS A 879 -27.11 22.70 32.10
C CYS A 879 -26.29 23.61 33.04
N CYS A 880 -25.64 24.68 32.56
CA CYS A 880 -24.87 25.59 33.43
C CYS A 880 -25.48 27.00 33.50
N ARG A 881 -26.16 27.32 34.62
CA ARG A 881 -26.60 28.68 34.97
C ARG A 881 -26.62 28.86 36.49
N ARG A 882 -25.69 29.68 37.02
CA ARG A 882 -25.54 30.09 38.45
C ARG A 882 -25.07 28.91 39.34
N GLY A 883 -24.17 29.04 40.32
CA GLY A 883 -23.61 30.19 41.06
C GLY A 883 -23.89 29.98 42.57
N ARG A 884 -23.02 30.27 43.55
CA ARG A 884 -21.86 31.18 43.63
C ARG A 884 -20.76 30.63 44.58
N CYS A 885 -19.69 31.40 44.77
CA CYS A 885 -18.53 31.10 45.63
C CYS A 885 -18.81 31.19 47.15
N ARG A 886 -18.01 30.47 47.95
CA ARG A 886 -17.40 30.97 49.21
C ARG A 886 -16.27 30.05 49.70
N THR A 887 -15.20 30.64 50.22
CA THR A 887 -14.21 30.03 51.14
C THR A 887 -14.28 30.81 52.46
N PRO A 888 -13.81 30.27 53.60
CA PRO A 888 -12.42 30.53 54.00
C PRO A 888 -11.71 29.38 54.75
N SER A 889 -10.46 29.65 55.10
CA SER A 889 -9.47 28.86 55.87
C SER A 889 -9.89 28.32 57.24
N THR A 890 -9.28 27.20 57.67
CA THR A 890 -8.30 27.06 58.80
C THR A 890 -8.05 25.57 59.12
N GLY A 891 -7.17 25.25 60.09
CA GLY A 891 -7.25 23.97 60.83
C GLY A 891 -6.07 22.99 60.68
N ARG A 892 -5.16 23.00 61.66
CA ARG A 892 -3.96 22.14 61.79
C ARG A 892 -4.27 20.64 61.92
N ARG A 893 -3.31 19.81 61.45
CA ARG A 893 -2.81 18.54 62.04
C ARG A 893 -3.74 17.74 62.99
N ARG A 894 -4.03 16.47 62.65
CA ARG A 894 -3.33 15.29 63.22
C ARG A 894 -3.74 13.96 62.57
N THR A 895 -2.91 12.97 62.87
CA THR A 895 -2.89 11.54 62.48
C THR A 895 -3.98 10.66 63.10
N TRP A 896 -4.18 9.49 62.47
CA TRP A 896 -4.77 8.23 62.99
C TRP A 896 -6.31 8.16 63.17
N GLY A 897 -6.82 6.92 63.14
CA GLY A 897 -8.22 6.56 63.43
C GLY A 897 -8.85 5.67 62.35
N SER A 898 -9.13 4.42 62.66
CA SER A 898 -9.97 3.50 61.86
C SER A 898 -11.22 3.10 62.66
N TRP A 899 -12.06 2.19 62.13
CA TRP A 899 -13.35 1.69 62.68
C TRP A 899 -14.58 2.61 62.48
N ARG A 900 -15.81 2.10 62.27
CA ARG A 900 -16.29 0.83 61.66
C ARG A 900 -17.81 0.91 61.36
N SER A 901 -18.27 0.23 60.30
CA SER A 901 -19.60 -0.45 60.13
C SER A 901 -20.93 0.17 60.63
N GLY A 902 -21.98 0.16 59.78
CA GLY A 902 -23.38 0.23 60.24
C GLY A 902 -24.46 0.09 59.13
N CYS A 903 -25.22 -1.03 59.16
CA CYS A 903 -26.52 -1.35 58.52
C CYS A 903 -26.70 -1.21 56.97
N THR A 904 -27.34 -2.10 56.17
CA THR A 904 -28.18 -3.34 56.24
C THR A 904 -29.70 -3.22 56.02
N GLY A 905 -30.22 -3.97 55.04
CA GLY A 905 -31.63 -4.30 54.78
C GLY A 905 -31.77 -4.88 53.34
N TRP A 906 -32.00 -6.19 53.11
CA TRP A 906 -33.22 -7.02 53.28
C TRP A 906 -34.16 -7.01 52.04
N ALA A 907 -34.81 -8.11 51.61
CA ALA A 907 -34.63 -9.56 51.88
C ALA A 907 -35.45 -10.47 50.92
N GLY A 908 -35.01 -11.73 50.73
CA GLY A 908 -35.78 -12.87 50.16
C GLY A 908 -36.02 -12.86 48.63
N SER A 909 -36.35 -13.97 47.95
CA SER A 909 -36.27 -15.44 48.20
C SER A 909 -36.83 -16.15 46.94
N GLY A 910 -36.56 -17.41 46.55
CA GLY A 910 -35.85 -18.56 47.14
C GLY A 910 -36.66 -19.84 46.83
N CYS A 911 -36.15 -21.03 46.45
CA CYS A 911 -34.81 -21.64 46.34
C CYS A 911 -34.83 -22.62 45.11
N ARG A 912 -33.91 -23.55 44.78
CA ARG A 912 -32.86 -24.36 45.46
C ARG A 912 -31.74 -24.71 44.43
N GLY A 913 -30.56 -25.23 44.76
CA GLY A 913 -29.92 -25.45 46.06
C GLY A 913 -28.57 -26.18 45.97
N PHE A 914 -27.76 -26.08 47.05
CA PHE A 914 -26.49 -26.79 47.34
C PHE A 914 -25.22 -26.47 46.50
N ARG A 915 -24.02 -26.28 47.09
CA ARG A 915 -23.63 -25.86 48.48
C ARG A 915 -22.14 -25.43 48.52
N ILE A 916 -21.82 -24.25 49.12
CA ILE A 916 -20.83 -23.98 50.21
C ILE A 916 -19.35 -24.46 50.03
N ARG A 917 -18.26 -23.71 50.29
CA ARG A 917 -17.93 -22.33 50.78
C ARG A 917 -16.42 -22.00 50.53
N GLY A 918 -16.00 -20.71 50.62
CA GLY A 918 -14.58 -20.27 50.85
C GLY A 918 -14.34 -19.84 52.32
N PRO A 919 -13.35 -18.96 52.70
CA PRO A 919 -12.44 -18.10 51.90
C PRO A 919 -10.97 -17.91 52.48
N PHE A 920 -10.24 -16.86 52.01
CA PHE A 920 -9.10 -16.05 52.57
C PHE A 920 -8.76 -16.06 54.10
N PRO A 921 -7.61 -15.47 54.63
CA PRO A 921 -6.33 -14.96 54.03
C PRO A 921 -4.98 -15.10 54.86
N ARG A 922 -3.83 -14.59 54.31
CA ARG A 922 -2.61 -14.02 55.00
C ARG A 922 -1.62 -15.01 55.70
N PRO A 923 -0.36 -14.62 56.12
CA PRO A 923 0.19 -13.26 56.37
C PRO A 923 1.67 -12.91 55.94
N THR A 924 1.97 -11.59 55.99
CA THR A 924 3.22 -10.84 56.34
C THR A 924 4.67 -11.34 56.15
N CYS A 925 5.51 -10.41 55.61
CA CYS A 925 6.93 -10.10 55.95
C CYS A 925 8.04 -11.16 55.67
N GLY A 926 9.29 -10.78 55.39
CA GLY A 926 9.89 -9.45 55.20
C GLY A 926 11.44 -9.49 55.09
N CYS A 927 12.07 -8.31 54.98
CA CYS A 927 13.50 -7.94 55.18
C CYS A 927 14.46 -9.01 55.80
N THR A 928 15.78 -9.09 55.46
CA THR A 928 16.72 -8.01 55.10
C THR A 928 18.08 -8.52 54.55
N ARG A 929 18.85 -7.60 53.91
CA ARG A 929 20.32 -7.36 53.92
C ARG A 929 21.32 -8.32 54.64
N SER A 930 22.59 -8.13 54.22
CA SER A 930 23.90 -8.19 54.94
C SER A 930 24.58 -9.55 55.13
N MET A 931 25.92 -9.69 55.00
CA MET A 931 26.92 -8.79 54.37
C MET A 931 28.22 -9.51 53.94
N SER A 932 28.88 -9.04 52.86
CA SER A 932 30.34 -9.22 52.57
C SER A 932 30.86 -10.68 52.42
N ALA A 933 32.15 -10.99 52.24
CA ALA A 933 33.35 -10.26 51.75
C ALA A 933 34.00 -11.14 50.64
N GLY A 934 34.90 -10.70 49.75
CA GLY A 934 36.28 -10.27 50.00
C GLY A 934 37.23 -11.49 50.14
N GLY A 935 38.37 -11.59 49.44
CA GLY A 935 38.99 -10.72 48.43
C GLY A 935 40.43 -11.16 48.08
N ALA A 936 41.18 -10.34 47.32
CA ALA A 936 42.58 -10.57 46.88
C ALA A 936 42.76 -11.73 45.84
N VAL A 937 43.87 -11.88 45.09
CA VAL A 937 45.25 -11.34 45.20
C VAL A 937 45.75 -10.79 43.83
N SER A 938 46.84 -10.00 43.86
CA SER A 938 47.64 -9.48 42.72
C SER A 938 48.31 -10.59 41.87
N SER A 939 49.05 -10.39 40.77
CA SER A 939 49.68 -9.26 40.03
C SER A 939 50.05 -9.82 38.61
N SER A 940 50.46 -9.11 37.55
CA SER A 940 51.39 -7.98 37.35
C SER A 940 51.30 -7.45 35.88
N GLY A 941 51.88 -6.28 35.59
CA GLY A 941 52.26 -5.88 34.20
C GLY A 941 53.79 -5.84 34.06
N PRO A 942 54.40 -4.92 33.27
CA PRO A 942 53.84 -4.17 32.12
C PRO A 942 54.82 -4.11 30.90
N SER A 943 54.36 -3.67 29.72
CA SER A 943 55.25 -3.09 28.69
C SER A 943 54.52 -2.26 27.61
N THR A 944 55.26 -1.30 27.05
CA THR A 944 54.87 -0.20 26.14
C THR A 944 56.12 0.26 25.38
N PRO A 945 56.07 1.16 24.37
CA PRO A 945 55.00 1.54 23.43
C PRO A 945 55.48 1.79 21.97
N ARG A 946 54.59 2.38 21.15
CA ARG A 946 54.84 3.27 19.99
C ARG A 946 55.24 2.67 18.63
N GLY A 947 54.76 3.36 17.61
CA GLY A 947 54.80 3.13 16.17
C GLY A 947 53.82 4.12 15.54
#